data_AF-A0A1G2PJ01-F1
#
_entry.id   AF-A0A1G2PJ01-F1
#
_cell.length_a   1.000
_cell.length_b   1.000
_cell.length_c   1.000
_cell.angle_alpha   90.00
_cell.angle_beta   90.00
_cell.angle_gamma   90.00
#
_symmetry.space_group_name_H-M   'P 1'
#
loop_
_entity.id
_entity.type
_entity.pdbx_description
1 polymer ?
#
loop_
_entity_poly.entity_id
_entity_poly.type
_entity_poly.pdbx_seq_one_letter_code
_entity_poly.pdbx_strand_id
1 'polypeptide(L)'
;MDASASTSTTPAVSPPPGRAKAMLVVTAFGLLAIIGGGLFLAFVGTSGSPVGTGWFVFSYTMGLTMIVLPCTFPLAFVIVPLAMGKGPGKGFAMALAFGAGVAITLSLYGVLAAVLGEVAIGALGAPLEVVKNWLYVFAGAFAFLFALGELGFVKVRMPTYGGAAPMFIQKQRDILKALLLGLFMGNVGIGCPHPATPLILSRIAVSGDVFYGWLLFLVHALGRITPLLLLAILGILGVNALSWVVKRRVVIEHATGWAMVFIAGFILVLGLFTHDWWVNSGQHTLLESITQEERFLGVISDRLQTAAPHTHGPEEGPGLFGLPLWLGNWTLVALWVVPLFWYIRRRQNAALAFPPEEQAKEERVMPWLKAFIVTLTLLLAFIFIWALPHQFLQHTALEGVHEEEEEGMHGMHEGQSGRIEMLVGVDPDVPQPDETTRLRFTFPGTALDEFSITHDRLVHLIIVQEDLATFAHVHPEPVVESPGIFEMEYAFSKSGRYLLAINAVHEGEEVVAYRQLDIPGGDPEAVDRDLRRQAVFDSYDVAFEVEPSAPKAGEETRLFWTVSRDGGLVTDLQPYLAAPMHIALVPEDLSSLIHTHGEIPGSGDLHGTLISVASAHGEEEEASTSTMREEDSLGDVPAAFGPTIEGHVTFDQPGLYAVFGEFRHDRRVIATRFLVEVGE
;
A
#
# COMPACT_ATOMS: atom_id res chain seq x y z
N MET A 1 34.25 23.72 78.33
CA MET A 1 32.84 23.37 78.54
C MET A 1 32.03 24.49 77.94
N ASP A 2 31.46 24.29 76.76
CA ASP A 2 30.05 24.59 76.46
C ASP A 2 29.75 24.25 74.99
N ALA A 3 28.62 23.57 74.82
CA ALA A 3 28.28 22.75 73.68
C ALA A 3 27.70 23.56 72.50
N SER A 4 28.16 23.26 71.30
CA SER A 4 27.57 23.73 70.04
C SER A 4 26.29 22.94 69.72
N ALA A 5 25.14 23.61 69.78
CA ALA A 5 23.87 23.07 69.31
C ALA A 5 23.82 23.12 67.77
N SER A 6 23.65 21.95 67.15
CA SER A 6 23.36 21.77 65.74
C SER A 6 21.90 22.16 65.45
N THR A 7 21.68 23.20 64.66
CA THR A 7 20.37 23.49 64.06
C THR A 7 20.21 22.70 62.76
N SER A 8 19.30 21.72 62.80
CA SER A 8 18.80 20.99 61.65
C SER A 8 17.93 21.90 60.77
N THR A 9 18.40 22.20 59.57
CA THR A 9 17.56 22.79 58.51
C THR A 9 16.65 21.71 57.93
N THR A 10 15.38 21.75 58.30
CA THR A 10 14.30 21.08 57.58
C THR A 10 14.18 21.65 56.16
N PRO A 11 13.99 20.81 55.11
CA PRO A 11 13.73 21.30 53.77
C PRO A 11 12.36 22.00 53.75
N ALA A 12 12.34 23.27 53.33
CA ALA A 12 11.11 24.02 53.15
C ALA A 12 10.24 23.32 52.09
N VAL A 13 9.06 22.84 52.51
CA VAL A 13 8.02 22.34 51.61
C VAL A 13 7.59 23.51 50.73
N SER A 14 7.80 23.38 49.42
CA SER A 14 7.38 24.38 48.43
C SER A 14 5.86 24.62 48.54
N PRO A 15 5.39 25.88 48.49
CA PRO A 15 3.96 26.18 48.55
C PRO A 15 3.21 25.48 47.40
N PRO A 16 1.94 25.08 47.60
CA PRO A 16 1.17 24.37 46.59
C PRO A 16 1.10 25.20 45.30
N PRO A 17 1.23 24.57 44.11
CA PRO A 17 1.09 25.28 42.85
C PRO A 17 -0.29 25.94 42.80
N GLY A 18 -0.34 27.23 42.47
CA GLY A 18 -1.62 27.93 42.27
C GLY A 18 -2.50 27.16 41.28
N ARG A 19 -3.84 27.19 41.46
CA ARG A 19 -4.81 26.36 40.71
C ARG A 19 -4.52 26.25 39.20
N ALA A 20 -4.10 27.34 38.55
CA ALA A 20 -3.74 27.35 37.14
C ALA A 20 -2.52 26.48 36.79
N LYS A 21 -1.48 26.45 37.64
CA LYS A 21 -0.31 25.57 37.45
C LYS A 21 -0.68 24.10 37.66
N ALA A 22 -1.51 23.80 38.66
CA ALA A 22 -1.99 22.43 38.89
C ALA A 22 -2.79 21.90 37.69
N MET A 23 -3.67 22.73 37.11
CA MET A 23 -4.41 22.39 35.89
C MET A 23 -3.46 22.10 34.72
N LEU A 24 -2.43 22.92 34.51
CA LEU A 24 -1.44 22.69 33.44
C LEU A 24 -0.66 21.39 33.62
N VAL A 25 -0.32 21.00 34.85
CA VAL A 25 0.33 19.72 35.11
C VAL A 25 -0.59 18.56 34.72
N VAL A 26 -1.86 18.61 35.12
CA VAL A 26 -2.86 17.59 34.74
C VAL A 26 -3.03 17.54 33.22
N THR A 27 -3.15 18.69 32.55
CA THR A 27 -3.21 18.78 31.09
C THR A 27 -1.96 18.16 30.44
N ALA A 28 -0.76 18.42 30.97
CA ALA A 28 0.48 17.87 30.43
C ALA A 28 0.51 16.34 30.50
N PHE A 29 0.10 15.75 31.63
CA PHE A 29 -0.01 14.29 31.77
C PHE A 29 -1.06 13.71 30.82
N GLY A 30 -2.21 14.39 30.67
CA GLY A 30 -3.24 13.99 29.70
C GLY A 30 -2.73 14.00 28.26
N LEU A 31 -2.04 15.06 27.84
CA LEU A 31 -1.43 15.15 26.51
C LEU A 31 -0.34 14.09 26.31
N LEU A 32 0.48 13.82 27.33
CA LEU A 32 1.49 12.76 27.26
C LEU A 32 0.85 11.38 27.07
N ALA A 33 -0.23 11.09 27.79
CA ALA A 33 -0.99 9.85 27.63
C ALA A 33 -1.62 9.74 26.24
N ILE A 34 -2.19 10.84 25.71
CA ILE A 34 -2.75 10.89 24.35
C ILE A 34 -1.66 10.63 23.30
N ILE A 35 -0.47 11.23 23.46
CA ILE A 35 0.65 11.00 22.54
C ILE A 35 1.11 9.54 22.62
N GLY A 36 1.32 9.01 23.83
CA GLY A 36 1.76 7.63 24.02
C GLY A 36 0.75 6.61 23.47
N GLY A 37 -0.52 6.76 23.82
CA GLY A 37 -1.60 5.91 23.32
C GLY A 37 -1.83 6.05 21.82
N GLY A 38 -1.75 7.28 21.29
CA GLY A 38 -1.86 7.55 19.86
C GLY A 38 -0.72 6.94 19.05
N LEU A 39 0.52 7.03 19.53
CA LEU A 39 1.66 6.37 18.89
C LEU A 39 1.58 4.84 18.99
N PHE A 40 1.12 4.30 20.13
CA PHE A 40 0.86 2.88 20.25
C PHE A 40 -0.20 2.41 19.26
N LEU A 41 -1.32 3.14 19.14
CA LEU A 41 -2.34 2.87 18.13
C LEU A 41 -1.75 2.93 16.71
N ALA A 42 -0.96 3.95 16.41
CA ALA A 42 -0.35 4.17 15.09
C ALA A 42 0.54 3.01 14.62
N PHE A 43 1.32 2.43 15.53
CA PHE A 43 2.38 1.48 15.16
C PHE A 43 2.11 0.05 15.65
N VAL A 44 1.15 -0.16 16.55
CA VAL A 44 0.90 -1.46 17.19
C VAL A 44 -0.59 -1.81 17.23
N GLY A 45 -1.45 -0.85 17.53
CA GLY A 45 -2.85 -1.12 17.90
C GLY A 45 -3.85 -1.23 16.74
N THR A 46 -3.52 -0.78 15.54
CA THR A 46 -4.42 -0.88 14.38
C THR A 46 -3.84 -1.82 13.32
N SER A 47 -4.57 -2.91 13.03
CA SER A 47 -4.13 -3.98 12.14
C SER A 47 -4.94 -4.12 10.85
N GLY A 48 -5.63 -3.08 10.39
CA GLY A 48 -6.43 -3.08 9.15
C GLY A 48 -6.42 -1.73 8.44
N SER A 49 -6.91 -1.69 7.20
CA SER A 49 -7.16 -0.44 6.45
C SER A 49 -7.92 0.57 7.31
N PRO A 50 -7.56 1.87 7.28
CA PRO A 50 -8.49 2.90 7.70
C PRO A 50 -9.74 2.81 6.80
N VAL A 51 -10.87 2.43 7.39
CA VAL A 51 -12.18 2.42 6.73
C VAL A 51 -13.10 3.40 7.44
N GLY A 52 -13.91 4.15 6.68
CA GLY A 52 -14.84 5.15 7.22
C GLY A 52 -14.17 6.11 8.22
N THR A 53 -14.56 6.03 9.48
CA THR A 53 -14.02 6.87 10.57
C THR A 53 -12.56 6.54 10.93
N GLY A 54 -12.05 5.36 10.56
CA GLY A 54 -10.66 4.96 10.77
C GLY A 54 -9.65 5.91 10.12
N TRP A 55 -10.02 6.57 9.02
CA TRP A 55 -9.18 7.60 8.38
C TRP A 55 -8.87 8.77 9.32
N PHE A 56 -9.78 9.15 10.21
CA PHE A 56 -9.54 10.22 11.17
C PHE A 56 -8.57 9.79 12.26
N VAL A 57 -8.63 8.53 12.71
CA VAL A 57 -7.68 7.96 13.68
C VAL A 57 -6.28 7.90 13.07
N PHE A 58 -6.18 7.38 11.85
CA PHE A 58 -4.92 7.36 11.09
C PHE A 58 -4.38 8.79 10.89
N SER A 59 -5.22 9.70 10.43
CA SER A 59 -4.84 11.11 10.20
C SER A 59 -4.33 11.79 11.48
N TYR A 60 -5.03 11.61 12.60
CA TYR A 60 -4.62 12.16 13.90
C TYR A 60 -3.29 11.60 14.36
N THR A 61 -3.14 10.28 14.33
CA THR A 61 -1.93 9.60 14.81
C THR A 61 -0.70 9.91 13.96
N MET A 62 -0.85 10.01 12.65
CA MET A 62 0.18 10.51 11.73
C MET A 62 0.49 12.00 11.94
N GLY A 63 -0.47 12.78 12.43
CA GLY A 63 -0.23 14.15 12.87
C GLY A 63 0.73 14.20 14.08
N LEU A 64 0.65 13.24 15.00
CA LEU A 64 1.51 13.19 16.20
C LEU A 64 3.00 13.05 15.85
N THR A 65 3.32 12.30 14.79
CA THR A 65 4.70 12.02 14.34
C THR A 65 5.32 13.22 13.61
N MET A 66 4.50 14.13 13.09
CA MET A 66 5.00 15.25 12.29
C MET A 66 5.96 16.17 13.04
N ILE A 67 5.88 16.31 14.37
CA ILE A 67 6.72 17.28 15.12
C ILE A 67 8.19 16.88 15.19
N VAL A 68 8.50 15.59 15.06
CA VAL A 68 9.88 15.09 15.09
C VAL A 68 10.61 15.38 13.77
N LEU A 69 9.87 15.74 12.71
CA LEU A 69 10.47 16.00 11.42
C LEU A 69 11.33 17.27 11.41
N PRO A 70 12.49 17.25 10.71
CA PRO A 70 13.41 18.37 10.62
C PRO A 70 12.78 19.73 10.27
N CYS A 71 11.72 19.72 9.46
CA CYS A 71 11.13 20.93 8.94
C CYS A 71 10.04 21.53 9.83
N THR A 72 9.40 20.74 10.69
CA THR A 72 8.31 21.17 11.60
C THR A 72 8.80 21.38 13.03
N PHE A 73 9.87 20.69 13.41
CA PHE A 73 10.62 20.89 14.64
C PHE A 73 10.90 22.38 14.97
N PRO A 74 11.21 23.26 13.99
CA PRO A 74 11.45 24.67 14.25
C PRO A 74 10.26 25.40 14.90
N LEU A 75 9.03 24.91 14.73
CA LEU A 75 7.85 25.50 15.37
C LEU A 75 7.92 25.49 16.89
N ALA A 76 8.58 24.49 17.49
CA ALA A 76 8.78 24.41 18.93
C ALA A 76 9.58 25.62 19.46
N PHE A 77 10.56 26.11 18.71
CA PHE A 77 11.34 27.30 19.07
C PHE A 77 10.56 28.61 18.97
N VAL A 78 9.43 28.60 18.27
CA VAL A 78 8.56 29.76 18.22
C VAL A 78 7.55 29.70 19.35
N ILE A 79 6.83 28.59 19.47
CA ILE A 79 5.70 28.54 20.41
C ILE A 79 6.14 28.50 21.87
N VAL A 80 7.21 27.77 22.20
CA VAL A 80 7.66 27.64 23.58
C VAL A 80 8.14 28.99 24.15
N PRO A 81 9.07 29.73 23.50
CA PRO A 81 9.47 31.06 23.99
C PRO A 81 8.35 32.09 23.96
N LEU A 82 7.40 31.97 23.02
CA LEU A 82 6.26 32.88 22.91
C LEU A 82 5.30 32.72 24.12
N ALA A 83 5.10 31.50 24.59
CA ALA A 83 4.22 31.19 25.73
C ALA A 83 4.94 31.32 27.08
N MET A 84 6.24 31.08 27.13
CA MET A 84 7.06 31.14 28.34
C MET A 84 7.15 32.57 28.90
N GLY A 85 7.11 32.71 30.23
CA GLY A 85 7.22 34.01 30.90
C GLY A 85 5.95 34.89 30.89
N LYS A 86 4.87 34.46 30.24
CA LYS A 86 3.58 35.19 30.19
C LYS A 86 2.61 34.84 31.33
N GLY A 87 2.98 33.89 32.18
CA GLY A 87 2.12 33.32 33.23
C GLY A 87 1.23 32.16 32.71
N PRO A 88 0.72 31.30 33.59
CA PRO A 88 0.13 30.02 33.21
C PRO A 88 -1.10 30.14 32.29
N GLY A 89 -2.07 30.99 32.66
CA GLY A 89 -3.29 31.17 31.84
C GLY A 89 -3.02 31.83 30.50
N LYS A 90 -2.25 32.92 30.48
CA LYS A 90 -1.96 33.68 29.26
C LYS A 90 -1.06 32.90 28.30
N GLY A 91 -0.02 32.24 28.82
CA GLY A 91 0.87 31.39 28.01
C GLY A 91 0.11 30.24 27.36
N PHE A 92 -0.78 29.57 28.11
CA PHE A 92 -1.62 28.50 27.57
C PHE A 92 -2.61 29.00 26.51
N ALA A 93 -3.26 30.15 26.74
CA ALA A 93 -4.13 30.75 25.73
C ALA A 93 -3.39 31.13 24.45
N MET A 94 -2.14 31.62 24.55
CA MET A 94 -1.28 31.86 23.39
C MET A 94 -0.91 30.56 22.67
N ALA A 95 -0.62 29.48 23.41
CA ALA A 95 -0.36 28.16 22.84
C ALA A 95 -1.55 27.61 22.04
N LEU A 96 -2.75 27.71 22.59
CA LEU A 96 -3.99 27.33 21.91
C LEU A 96 -4.26 28.20 20.67
N ALA A 97 -4.05 29.52 20.77
CA ALA A 97 -4.24 30.42 19.64
C ALA A 97 -3.27 30.11 18.49
N PHE A 98 -2.00 29.85 18.79
CA PHE A 98 -1.04 29.40 17.78
C PHE A 98 -1.46 28.08 17.13
N GLY A 99 -1.88 27.10 17.94
CA GLY A 99 -2.41 25.83 17.45
C GLY A 99 -3.61 26.03 16.53
N ALA A 100 -4.57 26.86 16.92
CA ALA A 100 -5.73 27.19 16.09
C ALA A 100 -5.33 27.79 14.72
N GLY A 101 -4.32 28.65 14.69
CA GLY A 101 -3.79 29.19 13.42
C GLY A 101 -3.21 28.10 12.52
N VAL A 102 -2.44 27.17 13.09
CA VAL A 102 -1.90 26.01 12.36
C VAL A 102 -3.03 25.11 11.84
N ALA A 103 -4.05 24.85 12.66
CA ALA A 103 -5.22 24.05 12.30
C ALA A 103 -6.00 24.67 11.13
N ILE A 104 -6.26 25.97 11.17
CA ILE A 104 -6.93 26.70 10.08
C ILE A 104 -6.14 26.54 8.79
N THR A 105 -4.83 26.78 8.84
CA THR A 105 -3.96 26.69 7.65
C THR A 105 -4.03 25.32 7.02
N LEU A 106 -3.76 24.27 7.81
CA LEU A 106 -3.76 22.90 7.31
C LEU A 106 -5.15 22.52 6.77
N SER A 107 -6.23 22.77 7.50
CA SER A 107 -7.58 22.43 7.03
C SER A 107 -7.93 23.06 5.67
N LEU A 108 -7.40 24.25 5.35
CA LEU A 108 -7.53 24.86 4.02
C LEU A 108 -6.76 24.11 2.91
N TYR A 109 -5.65 23.45 3.23
CA TYR A 109 -5.00 22.54 2.28
C TYR A 109 -5.84 21.29 2.01
N GLY A 110 -6.58 20.80 3.00
CA GLY A 110 -7.55 19.73 2.80
C GLY A 110 -8.66 20.15 1.84
N VAL A 111 -9.21 21.35 2.00
CA VAL A 111 -10.17 21.96 1.04
C VAL A 111 -9.55 22.03 -0.36
N LEU A 112 -8.33 22.57 -0.46
CA LEU A 112 -7.64 22.72 -1.75
C LEU A 112 -7.41 21.37 -2.43
N ALA A 113 -6.99 20.34 -1.68
CA ALA A 113 -6.77 19.01 -2.22
C ALA A 113 -8.07 18.36 -2.73
N ALA A 114 -9.18 18.54 -2.01
CA ALA A 114 -10.49 18.03 -2.44
C ALA A 114 -10.94 18.70 -3.75
N VAL A 115 -10.87 20.03 -3.80
CA VAL A 115 -11.24 20.81 -5.01
C VAL A 115 -10.34 20.46 -6.19
N LEU A 116 -9.03 20.33 -5.96
CA LEU A 116 -8.10 19.94 -7.03
C LEU A 116 -8.36 18.51 -7.50
N GLY A 117 -8.70 17.59 -6.61
CA GLY A 117 -9.11 16.23 -6.97
C GLY A 117 -10.36 16.23 -7.83
N GLU A 118 -11.42 16.92 -7.39
CA GLU A 118 -12.68 17.05 -8.12
C GLU A 118 -12.48 17.65 -9.52
N VAL A 119 -11.68 18.71 -9.64
CA VAL A 119 -11.42 19.39 -10.92
C VAL A 119 -10.46 18.58 -11.82
N ALA A 120 -9.37 18.05 -11.28
CA ALA A 120 -8.36 17.37 -12.10
C ALA A 120 -8.85 15.99 -12.57
N ILE A 121 -9.50 15.24 -11.69
CA ILE A 121 -10.01 13.89 -11.97
C ILE A 121 -11.35 13.98 -12.71
N GLY A 122 -12.27 14.84 -12.25
CA GLY A 122 -13.61 14.95 -12.81
C GLY A 122 -13.70 15.82 -14.07
N ALA A 123 -13.15 17.04 -14.07
CA ALA A 123 -13.35 18.00 -15.16
C ALA A 123 -12.29 17.93 -16.27
N LEU A 124 -11.07 17.50 -15.96
CA LEU A 124 -9.95 17.47 -16.90
C LEU A 124 -9.58 16.05 -17.37
N GLY A 125 -10.12 14.99 -16.74
CA GLY A 125 -9.78 13.60 -17.03
C GLY A 125 -8.28 13.31 -16.91
N ALA A 126 -7.55 14.07 -16.08
CA ALA A 126 -6.12 13.92 -15.96
C ALA A 126 -5.80 12.66 -15.13
N PRO A 127 -4.86 11.81 -15.56
CA PRO A 127 -4.43 10.67 -14.77
C PRO A 127 -3.92 11.14 -13.40
N LEU A 128 -4.34 10.48 -12.32
CA LEU A 128 -3.95 10.82 -10.94
C LEU A 128 -2.42 10.89 -10.79
N GLU A 129 -1.70 10.06 -11.55
CA GLU A 129 -0.25 10.01 -11.59
C GLU A 129 0.39 11.30 -12.11
N VAL A 130 -0.20 11.91 -13.13
CA VAL A 130 0.30 13.19 -13.67
C VAL A 130 0.14 14.28 -12.61
N VAL A 131 -1.00 14.32 -11.92
CA VAL A 131 -1.27 15.27 -10.83
C VAL A 131 -0.28 15.06 -9.67
N LYS A 132 -0.05 13.81 -9.28
CA LYS A 132 0.94 13.41 -8.25
C LYS A 132 2.35 13.89 -8.62
N ASN A 133 2.78 13.65 -9.86
CA ASN A 133 4.12 14.01 -10.33
C ASN A 133 4.32 15.54 -10.31
N TRP A 134 3.32 16.31 -10.79
CA TRP A 134 3.35 17.77 -10.68
C TRP A 134 3.44 18.27 -9.24
N LEU A 135 2.67 17.68 -8.32
CA LEU A 135 2.73 18.02 -6.91
C LEU A 135 4.14 17.80 -6.34
N TYR A 136 4.79 16.68 -6.68
CA TYR A 136 6.17 16.40 -6.27
C TYR A 136 7.18 17.35 -6.90
N VAL A 137 7.04 17.73 -8.17
CA VAL A 137 7.90 18.74 -8.79
C VAL A 137 7.83 20.06 -8.03
N PHE A 138 6.63 20.56 -7.75
CA PHE A 138 6.48 21.82 -7.01
C PHE A 138 6.98 21.70 -5.57
N ALA A 139 6.60 20.64 -4.86
CA ALA A 139 7.02 20.41 -3.47
C ALA A 139 8.56 20.28 -3.37
N GLY A 140 9.16 19.47 -4.23
CA GLY A 140 10.61 19.28 -4.33
C GLY A 140 11.34 20.57 -4.68
N ALA A 141 10.86 21.33 -5.66
CA ALA A 141 11.47 22.60 -6.06
C ALA A 141 11.44 23.65 -4.93
N PHE A 142 10.30 23.81 -4.24
CA PHE A 142 10.19 24.72 -3.10
C PHE A 142 11.06 24.26 -1.92
N ALA A 143 11.03 22.97 -1.58
CA ALA A 143 11.85 22.41 -0.51
C ALA A 143 13.35 22.59 -0.81
N PHE A 144 13.77 22.38 -2.06
CA PHE A 144 15.15 22.56 -2.49
C PHE A 144 15.56 24.04 -2.41
N LEU A 145 14.72 24.96 -2.88
CA LEU A 145 14.95 26.40 -2.75
C LEU A 145 15.12 26.83 -1.27
N PHE A 146 14.27 26.32 -0.37
CA PHE A 146 14.37 26.61 1.06
C PHE A 146 15.59 25.96 1.71
N ALA A 147 15.98 24.76 1.30
CA ALA A 147 17.21 24.10 1.78
C ALA A 147 18.45 24.92 1.43
N LEU A 148 18.56 25.37 0.18
CA LEU A 148 19.63 26.29 -0.25
C LEU A 148 19.58 27.61 0.53
N GLY A 149 18.37 28.07 0.86
CA GLY A 149 18.11 29.24 1.67
C GLY A 149 18.62 29.14 3.10
N GLU A 150 18.37 28.01 3.74
CA GLU A 150 18.79 27.71 5.11
C GLU A 150 20.32 27.59 5.20
N LEU A 151 20.95 26.98 4.19
CA LEU A 151 22.40 26.97 4.00
C LEU A 151 22.96 28.35 3.58
N GLY A 152 22.07 29.32 3.38
CA GLY A 152 22.36 30.71 3.07
C GLY A 152 22.80 30.96 1.63
N PHE A 153 22.76 29.97 0.75
CA PHE A 153 23.23 30.10 -0.63
C PHE A 153 22.37 31.06 -1.45
N VAL A 154 21.07 31.10 -1.14
CA VAL A 154 20.12 32.08 -1.68
C VAL A 154 19.61 33.00 -0.57
N LYS A 155 19.03 34.14 -0.96
CA LYS A 155 18.47 35.13 -0.01
C LYS A 155 17.10 34.74 0.53
N VAL A 156 16.46 33.73 -0.06
CA VAL A 156 15.18 33.17 0.40
C VAL A 156 15.47 32.35 1.65
N ARG A 157 14.88 32.66 2.80
CA ARG A 157 15.01 31.85 4.03
C ARG A 157 13.64 31.46 4.53
N MET A 158 13.56 30.31 5.20
CA MET A 158 12.35 29.98 5.93
C MET A 158 12.12 31.04 7.02
N PRO A 159 10.88 31.55 7.18
CA PRO A 159 10.59 32.65 8.10
C PRO A 159 10.87 32.34 9.60
N THR A 160 11.20 31.10 9.91
CA THR A 160 11.25 30.54 11.26
C THR A 160 12.49 30.94 12.07
N TYR A 161 13.61 31.23 11.42
CA TYR A 161 14.92 31.27 12.09
C TYR A 161 15.57 32.65 12.24
N GLY A 162 14.87 33.75 11.92
CA GLY A 162 15.51 35.07 11.91
C GLY A 162 14.64 36.28 12.21
N GLY A 163 13.43 36.10 12.76
CA GLY A 163 12.54 37.23 13.02
C GLY A 163 11.82 37.75 11.76
N ALA A 164 11.67 36.92 10.73
CA ALA A 164 11.05 37.27 9.45
C ALA A 164 9.52 37.07 9.44
N ALA A 165 8.86 36.93 10.59
CA ALA A 165 7.42 37.10 10.64
C ALA A 165 7.08 38.55 10.26
N PRO A 166 6.16 38.79 9.32
CA PRO A 166 5.81 40.14 8.88
C PRO A 166 5.59 41.10 10.05
N MET A 167 6.12 42.33 9.94
CA MET A 167 6.04 43.32 11.01
C MET A 167 4.61 43.61 11.47
N PHE A 168 3.63 43.45 10.59
CA PHE A 168 2.21 43.60 10.95
C PHE A 168 1.74 42.55 11.97
N ILE A 169 2.28 41.32 11.94
CA ILE A 169 1.99 40.25 12.90
C ILE A 169 2.68 40.55 14.24
N GLN A 170 3.94 40.98 14.18
CA GLN A 170 4.73 41.21 15.40
C GLN A 170 4.18 42.32 16.29
N LYS A 171 3.51 43.32 15.68
CA LYS A 171 2.88 44.45 16.36
C LYS A 171 1.52 44.12 16.99
N GLN A 172 0.96 42.93 16.76
CA GLN A 172 -0.33 42.55 17.34
C GLN A 172 -0.23 42.22 18.83
N ARG A 173 -1.39 42.21 19.49
CA ARG A 173 -1.52 41.77 20.90
C ARG A 173 -1.16 40.28 21.01
N ASP A 174 -0.62 39.89 22.16
CA ASP A 174 -0.07 38.55 22.44
C ASP A 174 -0.85 37.37 21.83
N ILE A 175 -2.16 37.26 22.07
CA ILE A 175 -2.98 36.14 21.58
C ILE A 175 -3.19 36.20 20.05
N LEU A 176 -3.53 37.38 19.52
CA LEU A 176 -3.72 37.57 18.08
C LEU A 176 -2.41 37.38 17.31
N LYS A 177 -1.30 37.83 17.88
CA LYS A 177 0.05 37.58 17.37
C LYS A 177 0.32 36.08 17.29
N ALA A 178 0.00 35.32 18.34
CA ALA A 178 0.15 33.87 18.35
C ALA A 178 -0.71 33.19 17.27
N LEU A 179 -1.97 33.58 17.13
CA LEU A 179 -2.88 33.08 16.08
C LEU A 179 -2.35 33.33 14.67
N LEU A 180 -1.99 34.57 14.36
CA LEU A 180 -1.49 34.94 13.04
C LEU A 180 -0.14 34.31 12.72
N LEU A 181 0.70 34.14 13.75
CA LEU A 181 1.96 33.41 13.59
C LEU A 181 1.70 31.93 13.32
N GLY A 182 0.71 31.33 13.98
CA GLY A 182 0.21 29.99 13.67
C GLY A 182 -0.34 29.87 12.25
N LEU A 183 -1.13 30.84 11.78
CA LEU A 183 -1.67 30.89 10.42
C LEU A 183 -0.55 30.98 9.37
N PHE A 184 0.44 31.82 9.64
CA PHE A 184 1.58 32.01 8.76
C PHE A 184 2.49 30.77 8.72
N MET A 185 2.75 30.18 9.89
CA MET A 185 3.66 29.06 10.05
C MET A 185 3.00 27.68 9.90
N GLY A 186 1.68 27.61 9.76
CA GLY A 186 0.97 26.36 9.48
C GLY A 186 1.40 25.73 8.15
N ASN A 187 1.90 26.54 7.21
CA ASN A 187 2.48 26.11 5.94
C ASN A 187 3.77 25.29 6.09
N VAL A 188 4.47 25.46 7.21
CA VAL A 188 5.70 24.71 7.50
C VAL A 188 5.31 23.23 7.64
N GLY A 189 5.93 22.31 6.91
CA GLY A 189 5.66 20.87 7.01
C GLY A 189 4.84 20.25 5.88
N ILE A 190 4.20 21.06 5.03
CA ILE A 190 3.30 20.55 3.97
C ILE A 190 4.09 20.02 2.78
N GLY A 191 5.19 20.68 2.42
CA GLY A 191 6.14 20.22 1.40
C GLY A 191 7.20 19.26 1.94
N CYS A 192 7.06 18.79 3.19
CA CYS A 192 7.99 17.82 3.75
C CYS A 192 7.50 16.40 3.48
N PRO A 193 8.41 15.46 3.21
CA PRO A 193 8.09 14.06 3.01
C PRO A 193 7.77 13.43 4.36
N HIS A 194 6.57 13.70 4.86
CA HIS A 194 5.96 12.83 5.84
C HIS A 194 5.22 11.73 5.06
N PRO A 195 5.59 10.45 5.17
CA PRO A 195 5.04 9.37 4.33
C PRO A 195 3.50 9.33 4.31
N ALA A 196 2.85 9.63 5.43
CA ALA A 196 1.39 9.60 5.50
C ALA A 196 0.69 10.85 4.92
N THR A 197 1.38 11.98 4.75
CA THR A 197 0.71 13.20 4.26
C THR A 197 0.26 13.08 2.80
N PRO A 198 1.06 12.52 1.87
CA PRO A 198 0.59 12.17 0.53
C PRO A 198 -0.62 11.23 0.53
N LEU A 199 -0.63 10.20 1.39
CA LEU A 199 -1.76 9.25 1.50
C LEU A 199 -3.05 9.92 1.96
N ILE A 200 -2.96 10.82 2.94
CA ILE A 200 -4.12 11.57 3.42
C ILE A 200 -4.61 12.53 2.33
N LEU A 201 -3.70 13.25 1.66
CA LEU A 201 -4.06 14.18 0.58
C LEU A 201 -4.63 13.46 -0.65
N SER A 202 -4.10 12.29 -1.02
CA SER A 202 -4.64 11.49 -2.12
C SER A 202 -6.03 10.98 -1.78
N ARG A 203 -6.27 10.48 -0.55
CA ARG A 203 -7.61 10.09 -0.11
C ARG A 203 -8.61 11.25 -0.18
N ILE A 204 -8.19 12.45 0.24
CA ILE A 204 -8.99 13.66 0.13
C ILE A 204 -9.29 14.00 -1.34
N ALA A 205 -8.28 13.97 -2.20
CA ALA A 205 -8.43 14.27 -3.62
C ALA A 205 -9.37 13.28 -4.32
N VAL A 206 -9.22 11.98 -4.08
CA VAL A 206 -10.08 10.92 -4.62
C VAL A 206 -11.52 11.06 -4.12
N SER A 207 -11.72 11.49 -2.88
CA SER A 207 -13.08 11.67 -2.35
C SER A 207 -13.86 12.81 -3.02
N GLY A 208 -13.17 13.84 -3.54
CA GLY A 208 -13.79 15.08 -4.04
C GLY A 208 -14.57 15.91 -3.01
N ASP A 209 -14.81 15.39 -1.80
CA ASP A 209 -15.63 16.04 -0.78
C ASP A 209 -14.82 17.09 -0.01
N VAL A 210 -15.19 18.36 -0.21
CA VAL A 210 -14.56 19.52 0.44
C VAL A 210 -14.68 19.48 1.96
N PHE A 211 -15.83 19.07 2.50
CA PHE A 211 -16.04 19.02 3.94
C PHE A 211 -15.24 17.87 4.56
N TYR A 212 -15.24 16.71 3.91
CA TYR A 212 -14.40 15.59 4.31
C TYR A 212 -12.91 15.96 4.28
N GLY A 213 -12.45 16.61 3.20
CA GLY A 213 -11.08 17.11 3.07
C GLY A 213 -10.69 18.09 4.16
N TRP A 214 -11.54 19.08 4.41
CA TRP A 214 -11.37 20.05 5.49
C TRP A 214 -11.24 19.36 6.85
N LEU A 215 -12.18 18.46 7.17
CA LEU A 215 -12.26 17.80 8.47
C LEU A 215 -11.11 16.82 8.69
N LEU A 216 -10.78 16.02 7.67
CA LEU A 216 -9.71 15.02 7.78
C LEU A 216 -8.36 15.68 8.03
N PHE A 217 -8.08 16.79 7.35
CA PHE A 217 -6.83 17.52 7.51
C PHE A 217 -6.84 18.46 8.72
N LEU A 218 -8.01 18.87 9.22
CA LEU A 218 -8.16 19.48 10.55
C LEU A 218 -7.75 18.48 11.64
N VAL A 219 -8.20 17.23 11.56
CA VAL A 219 -7.81 16.18 12.50
C VAL A 219 -6.31 15.90 12.45
N HIS A 220 -5.72 15.88 11.25
CA HIS A 220 -4.27 15.80 11.07
C HIS A 220 -3.53 16.93 11.82
N ALA A 221 -4.04 18.16 11.67
CA ALA A 221 -3.48 19.33 12.34
C ALA A 221 -3.58 19.23 13.87
N LEU A 222 -4.71 18.73 14.40
CA LEU A 222 -4.86 18.49 15.84
C LEU A 222 -3.84 17.50 16.37
N GLY A 223 -3.55 16.43 15.62
CA GLY A 223 -2.45 15.52 15.91
C GLY A 223 -1.13 16.27 16.05
N ARG A 224 -0.77 17.09 15.06
CA ARG A 224 0.45 17.90 15.06
C ARG A 224 0.52 18.92 16.20
N ILE A 225 -0.60 19.54 16.58
CA ILE A 225 -0.66 20.56 17.64
C ILE A 225 -0.45 19.92 19.02
N THR A 226 -0.83 18.64 19.19
CA THR A 226 -0.80 17.95 20.48
C THR A 226 0.61 17.93 21.11
N PRO A 227 1.69 17.49 20.41
CA PRO A 227 3.05 17.58 20.95
C PRO A 227 3.55 19.02 21.14
N LEU A 228 3.16 19.97 20.28
CA LEU A 228 3.55 21.39 20.44
C LEU A 228 2.94 22.00 21.71
N LEU A 229 1.68 21.68 21.99
CA LEU A 229 0.99 22.14 23.17
C LEU A 229 1.66 21.58 24.43
N LEU A 230 2.04 20.29 24.42
CA LEU A 230 2.81 19.69 25.50
C LEU A 230 4.13 20.43 25.74
N LEU A 231 4.92 20.68 24.68
CA LEU A 231 6.19 21.42 24.79
C LEU A 231 5.99 22.84 25.33
N ALA A 232 4.94 23.53 24.90
CA ALA A 232 4.62 24.87 25.39
C ALA A 232 4.23 24.85 26.88
N ILE A 233 3.42 23.88 27.31
CA ILE A 233 3.04 23.71 28.72
C ILE A 233 4.27 23.42 29.59
N LEU A 234 5.17 22.52 29.14
CA LEU A 234 6.43 22.24 29.84
C LEU A 234 7.27 23.51 30.01
N GLY A 235 7.39 24.33 28.96
CA GLY A 235 8.06 25.63 29.04
C GLY A 235 7.40 26.61 30.02
N ILE A 236 6.06 26.69 30.03
CA ILE A 236 5.29 27.51 30.98
C ILE A 236 5.51 27.05 32.44
N LEU A 237 5.63 25.74 32.66
CA LEU A 237 5.91 25.14 33.97
C LEU A 237 7.39 25.29 34.40
N GLY A 238 8.25 25.80 33.53
CA GLY A 238 9.68 26.01 33.81
C GLY A 238 10.59 24.84 33.44
N VAL A 239 10.05 23.80 32.77
CA VAL A 239 10.84 22.69 32.25
C VAL A 239 11.45 23.12 30.91
N ASN A 240 12.76 23.32 30.88
CA ASN A 240 13.44 23.80 29.68
C ASN A 240 13.86 22.63 28.75
N ALA A 241 12.86 21.95 28.19
CA ALA A 241 13.02 20.81 27.28
C ALA A 241 13.82 21.15 26.00
N LEU A 242 13.87 22.42 25.62
CA LEU A 242 14.57 22.90 24.43
C LEU A 242 16.00 23.39 24.70
N SER A 243 16.48 23.41 25.96
CA SER A 243 17.77 24.02 26.31
C SER A 243 18.98 23.40 25.59
N TRP A 244 19.05 22.07 25.49
CA TRP A 244 20.10 21.38 24.73
C TRP A 244 20.01 21.69 23.23
N VAL A 245 18.78 21.75 22.72
CA VAL A 245 18.48 21.97 21.32
C VAL A 245 18.86 23.40 20.90
N VAL A 246 18.47 24.41 21.69
CA VAL A 246 18.78 25.82 21.46
C VAL A 246 20.28 26.07 21.46
N LYS A 247 21.04 25.39 22.35
CA LYS A 247 22.52 25.49 22.37
C LYS A 247 23.16 24.98 21.07
N ARG A 248 22.54 24.02 20.41
CA ARG A 248 23.01 23.41 19.16
C ARG A 248 22.25 23.90 17.93
N ARG A 249 21.47 24.97 18.06
CA ARG A 249 20.56 25.48 17.02
C ARG A 249 21.25 25.60 15.65
N VAL A 250 22.40 26.25 15.58
CA VAL A 250 23.14 26.45 14.31
C VAL A 250 23.58 25.12 13.69
N VAL A 251 24.06 24.18 14.51
CA VAL A 251 24.48 22.86 14.04
C VAL A 251 23.27 22.08 13.51
N ILE A 252 22.15 22.15 14.21
CA ILE A 252 20.89 21.51 13.80
C ILE A 252 20.40 22.14 12.50
N GLU A 253 20.35 23.47 12.38
CA GLU A 253 19.96 24.18 11.15
C GLU A 253 20.81 23.80 9.94
N HIS A 254 22.13 23.73 10.10
CA HIS A 254 23.02 23.28 9.03
C HIS A 254 22.81 21.80 8.67
N ALA A 255 22.66 20.93 9.66
CA ALA A 255 22.43 19.51 9.45
C ALA A 255 21.08 19.24 8.77
N THR A 256 20.00 19.90 9.22
CA THR A 256 18.67 19.78 8.64
C THR A 256 18.60 20.43 7.26
N GLY A 257 19.31 21.54 7.04
CA GLY A 257 19.46 22.18 5.73
C GLY A 257 20.12 21.24 4.71
N TRP A 258 21.22 20.58 5.09
CA TRP A 258 21.86 19.58 4.21
C TRP A 258 20.97 18.36 3.98
N ALA A 259 20.37 17.79 5.02
CA ALA A 259 19.42 16.69 4.86
C ALA A 259 18.27 17.05 3.89
N MET A 260 17.77 18.28 3.99
CA MET A 260 16.71 18.77 3.09
C MET A 260 17.18 18.92 1.65
N VAL A 261 18.45 19.27 1.38
CA VAL A 261 18.99 19.27 0.00
C VAL A 261 18.89 17.87 -0.61
N PHE A 262 19.28 16.84 0.14
CA PHE A 262 19.23 15.45 -0.35
C PHE A 262 17.79 15.02 -0.63
N ILE A 263 16.93 15.18 0.38
CA ILE A 263 15.55 14.69 0.28
C ILE A 263 14.72 15.52 -0.72
N ALA A 264 14.89 16.83 -0.77
CA ALA A 264 14.19 17.67 -1.75
C ALA A 264 14.67 17.40 -3.19
N GLY A 265 15.97 17.14 -3.37
CA GLY A 265 16.52 16.70 -4.65
C GLY A 265 15.86 15.39 -5.11
N PHE A 266 15.73 14.43 -4.20
CA PHE A 266 15.03 13.17 -4.46
C PHE A 266 13.57 13.37 -4.89
N ILE A 267 12.77 14.10 -4.10
CA ILE A 267 11.35 14.36 -4.41
C ILE A 267 11.20 15.09 -5.74
N LEU A 268 12.09 16.03 -6.04
CA LEU A 268 12.06 16.77 -7.31
C LEU A 268 12.31 15.84 -8.50
N VAL A 269 13.28 14.92 -8.39
CA VAL A 269 13.56 13.94 -9.46
C VAL A 269 12.41 12.93 -9.57
N LEU A 270 11.85 12.45 -8.45
CA LEU A 270 10.67 11.58 -8.45
C LEU A 270 9.48 12.22 -9.17
N GLY A 271 9.25 13.53 -8.97
CA GLY A 271 8.21 14.25 -9.71
C GLY A 271 8.53 14.44 -11.20
N LEU A 272 9.80 14.66 -11.56
CA LEU A 272 10.22 14.89 -12.95
C LEU A 272 10.30 13.60 -13.78
N PHE A 273 10.67 12.48 -13.15
CA PHE A 273 10.98 11.22 -13.83
C PHE A 273 10.06 10.07 -13.40
N THR A 274 8.95 10.37 -12.70
CA THR A 274 7.93 9.43 -12.24
C THR A 274 8.45 8.36 -11.25
N HIS A 275 7.54 7.46 -10.85
CA HIS A 275 7.87 6.31 -10.02
C HIS A 275 8.74 5.30 -10.79
N ASP A 276 8.58 5.23 -12.10
CA ASP A 276 9.28 4.32 -13.01
C ASP A 276 10.80 4.54 -12.94
N TRP A 277 11.25 5.80 -12.87
CA TRP A 277 12.66 6.09 -12.62
C TRP A 277 13.13 5.58 -11.26
N TRP A 278 12.30 5.70 -10.23
CA TRP A 278 12.67 5.26 -8.88
C TRP A 278 12.93 3.75 -8.85
N VAL A 279 12.09 2.96 -9.53
CA VAL A 279 12.31 1.52 -9.77
C VAL A 279 13.59 1.29 -10.59
N ASN A 280 13.66 1.84 -11.80
CA ASN A 280 14.79 1.65 -12.73
C ASN A 280 16.14 2.16 -12.21
N SER A 281 16.13 3.03 -11.20
CA SER A 281 17.35 3.52 -10.58
C SER A 281 18.07 2.47 -9.72
N GLY A 282 17.39 1.35 -9.38
CA GLY A 282 17.85 0.34 -8.44
C GLY A 282 17.88 0.81 -6.97
N GLN A 283 17.54 2.08 -6.72
CA GLN A 283 17.44 2.61 -5.36
C GLN A 283 16.23 2.05 -4.63
N HIS A 284 15.13 1.78 -5.35
CA HIS A 284 13.94 1.15 -4.80
C HIS A 284 14.27 -0.25 -4.24
N THR A 285 14.81 -1.13 -5.07
CA THR A 285 15.24 -2.49 -4.70
C THR A 285 16.25 -2.50 -3.55
N LEU A 286 17.21 -1.57 -3.55
CA LEU A 286 18.13 -1.43 -2.41
C LEU A 286 17.38 -1.03 -1.14
N LEU A 287 16.51 -0.02 -1.21
CA LEU A 287 15.78 0.46 -0.04
C LEU A 287 14.94 -0.67 0.54
N GLU A 288 14.21 -1.37 -0.31
CA GLU A 288 13.40 -2.52 0.05
C GLU A 288 14.21 -3.64 0.70
N SER A 289 15.37 -4.00 0.15
CA SER A 289 16.25 -5.01 0.77
C SER A 289 16.71 -4.62 2.18
N ILE A 290 16.85 -3.32 2.46
CA ILE A 290 17.27 -2.78 3.75
C ILE A 290 16.09 -2.65 4.71
N THR A 291 14.95 -2.16 4.23
CA THR A 291 13.77 -1.84 5.03
C THR A 291 12.83 -3.03 5.21
N GLN A 292 13.02 -4.10 4.41
CA GLN A 292 12.05 -5.17 4.21
C GLN A 292 10.67 -4.59 3.87
N GLU A 293 10.66 -3.61 2.96
CA GLU A 293 9.46 -2.85 2.60
C GLU A 293 8.35 -3.77 2.13
N GLU A 294 8.61 -4.74 1.25
CA GLU A 294 7.66 -5.78 0.85
C GLU A 294 7.00 -6.52 2.02
N ARG A 295 7.75 -6.82 3.09
CA ARG A 295 7.19 -7.48 4.27
C ARG A 295 6.28 -6.55 5.08
N PHE A 296 6.57 -5.26 5.11
CA PHE A 296 5.82 -4.26 5.89
C PHE A 296 4.65 -3.67 5.09
N LEU A 297 4.89 -3.26 3.84
CA LEU A 297 3.91 -2.83 2.87
C LEU A 297 3.03 -3.98 2.39
N GLY A 298 3.52 -5.20 2.23
CA GLY A 298 2.68 -6.38 1.95
C GLY A 298 1.69 -6.63 3.07
N VAL A 299 2.14 -6.66 4.33
CA VAL A 299 1.23 -6.72 5.48
C VAL A 299 0.25 -5.53 5.52
N ILE A 300 0.68 -4.33 5.13
CA ILE A 300 -0.19 -3.15 5.06
C ILE A 300 -1.15 -3.21 3.86
N SER A 301 -0.73 -3.77 2.73
CA SER A 301 -1.49 -3.90 1.49
C SER A 301 -2.53 -5.01 1.62
N ASP A 302 -2.16 -6.14 2.21
CA ASP A 302 -3.07 -7.21 2.65
C ASP A 302 -4.11 -6.66 3.64
N ARG A 303 -3.66 -5.81 4.57
CA ARG A 303 -4.56 -5.16 5.53
C ARG A 303 -5.45 -4.10 4.92
N LEU A 304 -4.99 -3.40 3.88
CA LEU A 304 -5.70 -2.31 3.21
C LEU A 304 -6.48 -2.75 1.97
N GLN A 305 -6.32 -4.00 1.55
CA GLN A 305 -6.82 -4.53 0.27
C GLN A 305 -6.40 -3.67 -0.93
N THR A 306 -5.16 -3.16 -0.90
CA THR A 306 -4.59 -2.40 -2.02
C THR A 306 -3.79 -3.33 -2.94
N ALA A 307 -3.67 -2.97 -4.22
CA ALA A 307 -2.78 -3.68 -5.16
C ALA A 307 -1.35 -3.78 -4.60
N ALA A 308 -0.58 -4.76 -5.08
CA ALA A 308 0.84 -4.87 -4.75
C ALA A 308 1.51 -3.49 -4.95
N PRO A 309 2.38 -3.04 -4.03
CA PRO A 309 2.88 -1.66 -4.05
C PRO A 309 3.56 -1.24 -5.37
N HIS A 310 4.06 -2.20 -6.17
CA HIS A 310 4.60 -2.06 -7.52
C HIS A 310 4.98 -3.46 -8.06
N THR A 311 5.27 -3.55 -9.36
CA THR A 311 5.82 -4.72 -10.06
C THR A 311 7.35 -4.65 -10.11
N HIS A 312 8.04 -5.79 -10.02
CA HIS A 312 9.50 -5.85 -10.20
C HIS A 312 9.81 -6.07 -11.66
N GLY A 313 10.45 -5.09 -12.28
CA GLY A 313 10.84 -5.17 -13.67
C GLY A 313 11.36 -3.84 -14.19
N PRO A 314 12.08 -3.83 -15.32
CA PRO A 314 12.43 -2.60 -15.99
C PRO A 314 11.15 -1.90 -16.47
N GLU A 315 10.88 -0.72 -15.90
CA GLU A 315 9.69 0.05 -16.21
C GLU A 315 9.87 0.86 -17.50
N GLU A 316 8.85 0.86 -18.36
CA GLU A 316 8.84 1.64 -19.59
C GLU A 316 7.92 2.85 -19.48
N GLY A 317 8.46 4.06 -19.66
CA GLY A 317 7.64 5.27 -19.60
C GLY A 317 8.44 6.56 -19.72
N PRO A 318 7.84 7.66 -20.21
CA PRO A 318 8.46 8.96 -20.15
C PRO A 318 8.27 9.61 -18.78
N GLY A 319 9.33 10.24 -18.29
CA GLY A 319 9.24 11.29 -17.28
C GLY A 319 8.33 12.44 -17.73
N LEU A 320 8.00 13.32 -16.79
CA LEU A 320 7.26 14.54 -17.07
C LEU A 320 7.94 15.32 -18.22
N PHE A 321 7.16 15.83 -19.18
CA PHE A 321 7.65 16.46 -20.42
C PHE A 321 8.36 15.52 -21.41
N GLY A 322 8.23 14.21 -21.31
CA GLY A 322 8.91 13.28 -22.21
C GLY A 322 10.37 13.03 -21.83
N LEU A 323 10.76 13.30 -20.58
CA LEU A 323 12.13 13.13 -20.13
C LEU A 323 12.49 11.64 -20.03
N PRO A 324 13.63 11.18 -20.58
CA PRO A 324 13.99 9.78 -20.49
C PRO A 324 14.45 9.40 -19.07
N LEU A 325 13.99 8.25 -18.56
CA LEU A 325 14.18 7.82 -17.17
C LEU A 325 15.65 7.73 -16.75
N TRP A 326 16.54 7.29 -17.66
CA TRP A 326 17.97 7.16 -17.37
C TRP A 326 18.65 8.48 -16.97
N LEU A 327 18.09 9.64 -17.35
CA LEU A 327 18.58 10.96 -16.93
C LEU A 327 18.28 11.28 -15.46
N GLY A 328 17.36 10.56 -14.82
CA GLY A 328 16.95 10.84 -13.44
C GLY A 328 18.11 10.71 -12.45
N ASN A 329 18.94 9.65 -12.55
CA ASN A 329 20.09 9.45 -11.65
C ASN A 329 21.16 10.55 -11.82
N TRP A 330 21.42 10.95 -13.06
CA TRP A 330 22.31 12.08 -13.35
C TRP A 330 21.78 13.38 -12.76
N THR A 331 20.48 13.62 -12.90
CA THR A 331 19.81 14.80 -12.35
C THR A 331 19.86 14.80 -10.83
N LEU A 332 19.61 13.66 -10.19
CA LEU A 332 19.68 13.49 -8.73
C LEU A 332 21.07 13.80 -8.18
N VAL A 333 22.10 13.16 -8.76
CA VAL A 333 23.49 13.39 -8.35
C VAL A 333 23.89 14.85 -8.59
N ALA A 334 23.50 15.45 -9.71
CA ALA A 334 23.77 16.86 -9.96
C ALA A 334 23.12 17.78 -8.90
N LEU A 335 21.86 17.53 -8.53
CA LEU A 335 21.15 18.29 -7.50
C LEU A 335 21.81 18.17 -6.12
N TRP A 336 22.44 17.04 -5.79
CA TRP A 336 23.18 16.89 -4.52
C TRP A 336 24.58 17.48 -4.57
N VAL A 337 25.28 17.31 -5.69
CA VAL A 337 26.69 17.67 -5.83
C VAL A 337 26.90 19.16 -6.06
N VAL A 338 26.05 19.80 -6.88
CA VAL A 338 26.19 21.24 -7.19
C VAL A 338 26.18 22.11 -5.92
N PRO A 339 25.26 21.92 -4.95
CA PRO A 339 25.30 22.64 -3.67
C PRO A 339 26.58 22.39 -2.85
N LEU A 340 27.17 21.19 -2.90
CA LEU A 340 28.43 20.88 -2.19
C LEU A 340 29.62 21.65 -2.77
N PHE A 341 29.74 21.71 -4.10
CA PHE A 341 30.79 22.51 -4.74
C PHE A 341 30.54 24.01 -4.58
N TRP A 342 29.28 24.43 -4.59
CA TRP A 342 28.91 25.81 -4.28
C TRP A 342 29.31 26.19 -2.85
N TYR A 343 29.13 25.29 -1.88
CA TYR A 343 29.57 25.45 -0.50
C TYR A 343 31.07 25.70 -0.39
N ILE A 344 31.89 24.87 -1.05
CA ILE A 344 33.35 25.04 -1.09
C ILE A 344 33.72 26.41 -1.65
N ARG A 345 33.17 26.76 -2.82
CA ARG A 345 33.50 28.02 -3.50
C ARG A 345 33.15 29.22 -2.64
N ARG A 346 32.00 29.16 -1.95
CA ARG A 346 31.58 30.23 -1.05
C ARG A 346 32.45 30.33 0.19
N ARG A 347 32.83 29.19 0.79
CA ARG A 347 33.71 29.16 1.97
C ARG A 347 35.10 29.71 1.64
N GLN A 348 35.64 29.39 0.47
CA GLN A 348 36.91 29.97 -0.02
C GLN A 348 36.81 31.48 -0.17
N ASN A 349 35.76 31.98 -0.84
CA ASN A 349 35.57 33.42 -1.03
C ASN A 349 35.38 34.15 0.31
N ALA A 350 34.69 33.53 1.27
CA ALA A 350 34.51 34.09 2.61
C ALA A 350 35.82 34.11 3.41
N ALA A 351 36.67 33.08 3.28
CA ALA A 351 37.95 33.01 3.96
C ALA A 351 38.87 34.18 3.61
N LEU A 352 38.81 34.71 2.39
CA LEU A 352 39.57 35.89 1.96
C LEU A 352 39.29 37.15 2.80
N ALA A 353 38.12 37.22 3.46
CA ALA A 353 37.73 38.36 4.30
C ALA A 353 38.07 38.18 5.78
N PHE A 354 38.57 37.01 6.20
CA PHE A 354 38.88 36.74 7.61
C PHE A 354 40.23 37.35 8.05
N PRO A 355 40.43 37.59 9.36
CA PRO A 355 41.75 37.94 9.90
C PRO A 355 42.80 36.86 9.61
N PRO A 356 44.12 37.20 9.57
CA PRO A 356 45.18 36.26 9.19
C PRO A 356 45.21 34.96 10.00
N GLU A 357 44.89 35.02 11.30
CA GLU A 357 44.84 33.84 12.17
C GLU A 357 43.70 32.87 11.82
N GLU A 358 42.56 33.39 11.39
CA GLU A 358 41.41 32.58 10.96
C GLU A 358 41.58 32.08 9.52
N GLN A 359 42.21 32.87 8.65
CA GLN A 359 42.63 32.44 7.32
C GLN A 359 43.54 31.21 7.39
N ALA A 360 44.56 31.24 8.26
CA ALA A 360 45.47 30.11 8.43
C ALA A 360 44.76 28.82 8.91
N LYS A 361 43.66 28.95 9.68
CA LYS A 361 42.82 27.80 10.07
C LYS A 361 42.04 27.27 8.88
N GLU A 362 41.43 28.14 8.07
CA GLU A 362 40.70 27.76 6.86
C GLU A 362 41.62 27.11 5.82
N GLU A 363 42.83 27.63 5.61
CA GLU A 363 43.82 27.05 4.69
C GLU A 363 44.22 25.62 5.07
N ARG A 364 44.24 25.30 6.37
CA ARG A 364 44.51 23.92 6.83
C ARG A 364 43.33 22.98 6.60
N VAL A 365 42.10 23.48 6.72
CA VAL A 365 40.88 22.65 6.61
C VAL A 365 40.43 22.49 5.16
N MET A 366 40.65 23.49 4.31
CA MET A 366 40.14 23.54 2.94
C MET A 366 40.58 22.35 2.05
N PRO A 367 41.84 21.88 2.07
CA PRO A 367 42.25 20.71 1.29
C PRO A 367 41.50 19.44 1.70
N TRP A 368 41.33 19.21 2.99
CA TRP A 368 40.58 18.08 3.53
C TRP A 368 39.10 18.14 3.17
N LEU A 369 38.49 19.32 3.27
CA LEU A 369 37.09 19.51 2.86
C LEU A 369 36.89 19.27 1.36
N LYS A 370 37.81 19.78 0.51
CA LYS A 370 37.79 19.54 -0.93
C LYS A 370 37.93 18.05 -1.24
N ALA A 371 38.91 17.39 -0.63
CA ALA A 371 39.14 15.96 -0.81
C ALA A 371 37.89 15.17 -0.39
N PHE A 372 37.31 15.47 0.77
CA PHE A 372 36.08 14.85 1.24
C PHE A 372 34.92 15.01 0.26
N ILE A 373 34.66 16.23 -0.24
CA ILE A 373 33.55 16.47 -1.17
C ILE A 373 33.81 15.84 -2.54
N VAL A 374 35.05 15.85 -3.04
CA VAL A 374 35.41 15.15 -4.29
C VAL A 374 35.21 13.65 -4.13
N THR A 375 35.70 13.05 -3.04
CA THR A 375 35.50 11.63 -2.75
C THR A 375 34.02 11.29 -2.60
N LEU A 376 33.24 12.11 -1.88
CA LEU A 376 31.80 11.95 -1.74
C LEU A 376 31.09 12.05 -3.10
N THR A 377 31.51 12.97 -3.96
CA THR A 377 30.95 13.12 -5.31
C THR A 377 31.21 11.88 -6.17
N LEU A 378 32.44 11.37 -6.16
CA LEU A 378 32.78 10.14 -6.87
C LEU A 378 32.00 8.94 -6.32
N LEU A 379 31.85 8.86 -5.00
CA LEU A 379 31.07 7.81 -4.34
C LEU A 379 29.59 7.88 -4.73
N LEU A 380 28.97 9.06 -4.67
CA LEU A 380 27.58 9.25 -5.07
C LEU A 380 27.37 8.94 -6.56
N ALA A 381 28.27 9.39 -7.44
CA ALA A 381 28.20 9.06 -8.86
C ALA A 381 28.34 7.54 -9.08
N PHE A 382 29.34 6.91 -8.46
CA PHE A 382 29.54 5.46 -8.57
C PHE A 382 28.33 4.68 -8.09
N ILE A 383 27.76 5.03 -6.93
CA ILE A 383 26.61 4.31 -6.36
C ILE A 383 25.36 4.54 -7.21
N PHE A 384 24.95 5.79 -7.43
CA PHE A 384 23.63 6.10 -7.96
C PHE A 384 23.58 6.09 -9.49
N ILE A 385 24.69 6.32 -10.20
CA ILE A 385 24.70 6.30 -11.67
C ILE A 385 25.10 4.92 -12.20
N TRP A 386 25.95 4.19 -11.47
CA TRP A 386 26.51 2.92 -11.94
C TRP A 386 26.06 1.72 -11.11
N ALA A 387 26.43 1.64 -9.84
CA ALA A 387 26.29 0.42 -9.04
C ALA A 387 24.83 -0.02 -8.87
N LEU A 388 23.93 0.90 -8.47
CA LEU A 388 22.53 0.55 -8.22
C LEU A 388 21.77 0.17 -9.50
N PRO A 389 21.83 0.94 -10.60
CA PRO A 389 21.19 0.52 -11.85
C PRO A 389 21.76 -0.79 -12.40
N HIS A 390 23.08 -1.00 -12.31
CA HIS A 390 23.68 -2.25 -12.79
C HIS A 390 23.29 -3.44 -11.93
N GLN A 391 23.26 -3.27 -10.61
CA GLN A 391 22.81 -4.33 -9.70
C GLN A 391 21.34 -4.69 -9.96
N PHE A 392 20.47 -3.70 -10.14
CA PHE A 392 19.07 -3.93 -10.49
C PHE A 392 18.93 -4.73 -11.80
N LEU A 393 19.59 -4.28 -12.87
CA LEU A 393 19.58 -4.97 -14.18
C LEU A 393 20.19 -6.38 -14.13
N GLN A 394 21.13 -6.63 -13.20
CA GLN A 394 21.70 -7.96 -12.99
C GLN A 394 20.79 -8.87 -12.18
N HIS A 395 20.05 -8.35 -11.20
CA HIS A 395 19.08 -9.13 -10.46
C HIS A 395 17.91 -9.56 -11.34
N THR A 396 17.36 -8.64 -12.16
CA THR A 396 16.31 -9.00 -13.12
C THR A 396 16.81 -9.99 -14.18
N ALA A 397 18.06 -9.86 -14.64
CA ALA A 397 18.67 -10.81 -15.57
C ALA A 397 19.01 -12.18 -14.94
N LEU A 398 19.10 -12.29 -13.61
CA LEU A 398 19.31 -13.56 -12.92
C LEU A 398 17.98 -14.25 -12.60
N GLU A 399 16.92 -13.50 -12.25
CA GLU A 399 15.56 -14.05 -12.12
C GLU A 399 15.09 -14.66 -13.45
N GLY A 400 15.26 -13.96 -14.58
CA GLY A 400 14.94 -14.52 -15.89
C GLY A 400 15.81 -15.71 -16.35
N VAL A 401 16.95 -15.98 -15.70
CA VAL A 401 17.79 -17.18 -15.97
C VAL A 401 17.45 -18.33 -15.01
N HIS A 402 16.99 -18.01 -13.80
CA HIS A 402 16.45 -19.01 -12.87
C HIS A 402 15.07 -19.52 -13.32
N GLU A 403 14.25 -18.69 -13.96
CA GLU A 403 13.00 -19.10 -14.62
C GLU A 403 13.28 -20.08 -15.78
N GLU A 404 14.26 -19.81 -16.65
CA GLU A 404 14.64 -20.72 -17.75
C GLU A 404 15.22 -22.08 -17.27
N GLU A 405 15.85 -22.17 -16.08
CA GLU A 405 16.36 -23.43 -15.52
C GLU A 405 15.33 -24.18 -14.65
N GLU A 406 14.35 -23.50 -14.03
CA GLU A 406 13.26 -24.13 -13.27
C GLU A 406 12.11 -24.63 -14.16
N GLU A 407 11.87 -24.01 -15.33
CA GLU A 407 10.93 -24.49 -16.36
C GLU A 407 11.26 -25.92 -16.88
N GLY A 408 12.50 -26.39 -16.70
CA GLY A 408 12.91 -27.73 -17.09
C GLY A 408 12.62 -28.85 -16.07
N MET A 409 12.27 -28.54 -14.82
CA MET A 409 12.20 -29.55 -13.74
C MET A 409 11.07 -29.43 -12.71
N HIS A 410 10.15 -28.47 -12.83
CA HIS A 410 8.99 -28.36 -11.94
C HIS A 410 7.65 -28.58 -12.66
N GLY A 411 7.48 -29.78 -13.21
CA GLY A 411 6.15 -30.35 -13.38
C GLY A 411 5.63 -30.87 -12.04
N MET A 412 4.51 -30.31 -11.58
CA MET A 412 3.63 -30.76 -10.49
C MET A 412 3.78 -30.06 -9.12
N HIS A 413 2.67 -29.39 -8.74
CA HIS A 413 2.23 -28.91 -7.42
C HIS A 413 2.93 -27.70 -6.80
N GLU A 414 2.30 -26.52 -6.92
CA GLU A 414 1.77 -25.74 -5.77
C GLU A 414 1.02 -24.51 -6.29
N GLY A 415 -0.20 -24.30 -5.78
CA GLY A 415 -1.05 -23.18 -6.16
C GLY A 415 -0.54 -21.85 -5.60
N GLN A 416 0.19 -21.09 -6.41
CA GLN A 416 0.26 -19.64 -6.31
C GLN A 416 -0.04 -19.06 -7.70
N SER A 417 -1.32 -18.74 -7.90
CA SER A 417 -1.81 -18.04 -9.08
C SER A 417 -1.16 -16.66 -9.17
N GLY A 418 -0.47 -16.38 -10.28
CA GLY A 418 0.01 -15.05 -10.63
C GLY A 418 -1.16 -14.06 -10.67
N ARG A 419 -1.02 -12.87 -10.11
CA ARG A 419 -2.10 -11.87 -10.07
C ARG A 419 -1.90 -10.80 -11.14
N ILE A 420 -2.62 -10.92 -12.25
CA ILE A 420 -2.76 -9.84 -13.24
C ILE A 420 -3.77 -8.80 -12.74
N GLU A 421 -3.48 -7.52 -12.99
CA GLU A 421 -4.42 -6.45 -12.73
C GLU A 421 -5.70 -6.65 -13.55
N MET A 422 -6.83 -6.87 -12.88
CA MET A 422 -8.13 -6.96 -13.54
C MET A 422 -9.09 -5.93 -12.97
N LEU A 423 -9.53 -5.00 -13.82
CA LEU A 423 -10.54 -4.00 -13.47
C LEU A 423 -11.94 -4.56 -13.75
N VAL A 424 -12.76 -4.65 -12.70
CA VAL A 424 -14.19 -4.98 -12.83
C VAL A 424 -14.97 -3.68 -12.98
N GLY A 425 -15.74 -3.53 -14.06
CA GLY A 425 -16.77 -2.51 -14.24
C GLY A 425 -18.15 -3.10 -13.96
N VAL A 426 -19.02 -2.30 -13.35
CA VAL A 426 -20.42 -2.66 -13.07
C VAL A 426 -21.30 -1.51 -13.56
N ASP A 427 -22.30 -1.81 -14.40
CA ASP A 427 -23.25 -0.83 -14.92
C ASP A 427 -24.68 -1.37 -14.75
N PRO A 428 -25.57 -0.70 -13.99
CA PRO A 428 -25.35 0.58 -13.30
C PRO A 428 -24.40 0.45 -12.10
N ASP A 429 -23.74 1.56 -11.72
CA ASP A 429 -22.82 1.62 -10.56
C ASP A 429 -23.46 1.12 -9.25
N VAL A 430 -24.79 1.18 -9.16
CA VAL A 430 -25.60 0.65 -8.07
C VAL A 430 -26.59 -0.37 -8.65
N PRO A 431 -26.20 -1.64 -8.79
CA PRO A 431 -27.07 -2.70 -9.29
C PRO A 431 -28.28 -2.92 -8.37
N GLN A 432 -29.41 -3.33 -8.92
CA GLN A 432 -30.64 -3.61 -8.17
C GLN A 432 -31.02 -5.10 -8.27
N PRO A 433 -31.69 -5.67 -7.25
CA PRO A 433 -32.21 -7.03 -7.32
C PRO A 433 -33.15 -7.22 -8.51
N ASP A 434 -33.05 -8.36 -9.18
CA ASP A 434 -33.81 -8.77 -10.37
C ASP A 434 -33.67 -7.85 -11.59
N GLU A 435 -32.78 -6.84 -11.53
CA GLU A 435 -32.44 -6.00 -12.67
C GLU A 435 -31.14 -6.47 -13.34
N THR A 436 -31.11 -6.38 -14.67
CA THR A 436 -29.94 -6.74 -15.45
C THR A 436 -28.80 -5.76 -15.18
N THR A 437 -27.66 -6.31 -14.74
CA THR A 437 -26.42 -5.58 -14.51
C THR A 437 -25.39 -6.03 -15.53
N ARG A 438 -24.73 -5.08 -16.20
CA ARG A 438 -23.60 -5.37 -17.08
C ARG A 438 -22.33 -5.45 -16.24
N LEU A 439 -21.64 -6.59 -16.35
CA LEU A 439 -20.34 -6.83 -15.76
C LEU A 439 -19.28 -6.76 -16.86
N ARG A 440 -18.26 -5.94 -16.63
CA ARG A 440 -17.11 -5.80 -17.52
C ARG A 440 -15.85 -6.22 -16.77
N PHE A 441 -15.04 -7.07 -17.36
CA PHE A 441 -13.76 -7.52 -16.81
C PHE A 441 -12.67 -7.05 -17.78
N THR A 442 -11.78 -6.18 -17.32
CA THR A 442 -10.72 -5.59 -18.15
C THR A 442 -9.38 -6.03 -17.62
N PHE A 443 -8.56 -6.64 -18.49
CA PHE A 443 -7.17 -7.01 -18.26
C PHE A 443 -6.30 -5.99 -19.03
N PRO A 444 -5.81 -4.91 -18.38
CA PRO A 444 -5.15 -3.80 -19.06
C PRO A 444 -3.82 -4.23 -19.66
N GLY A 445 -3.58 -3.86 -20.93
CA GLY A 445 -2.32 -4.16 -21.62
C GLY A 445 -2.22 -5.59 -22.16
N THR A 446 -3.23 -6.43 -21.92
CA THR A 446 -3.24 -7.84 -22.33
C THR A 446 -3.93 -8.04 -23.67
N ALA A 447 -3.27 -8.71 -24.61
CA ALA A 447 -3.88 -9.11 -25.88
C ALA A 447 -4.72 -10.40 -25.72
N LEU A 448 -5.75 -10.58 -26.55
CA LEU A 448 -6.68 -11.72 -26.42
C LEU A 448 -5.97 -13.08 -26.67
N ASP A 449 -4.96 -13.08 -27.52
CA ASP A 449 -4.12 -14.23 -27.87
C ASP A 449 -3.12 -14.63 -26.77
N GLU A 450 -2.98 -13.82 -25.72
CA GLU A 450 -2.20 -14.15 -24.53
C GLU A 450 -3.03 -14.97 -23.51
N PHE A 451 -4.35 -15.09 -23.72
CA PHE A 451 -5.21 -15.98 -22.94
C PHE A 451 -5.29 -17.37 -23.54
N SER A 452 -5.10 -18.39 -22.71
CA SER A 452 -5.22 -19.80 -23.12
C SER A 452 -6.63 -20.33 -22.87
N ILE A 453 -7.15 -21.09 -23.83
CA ILE A 453 -8.41 -21.83 -23.63
C ILE A 453 -8.14 -22.95 -22.64
N THR A 454 -8.74 -22.84 -21.47
CA THR A 454 -8.71 -23.88 -20.44
C THR A 454 -10.15 -24.30 -20.20
N HIS A 455 -10.41 -25.61 -20.13
CA HIS A 455 -11.78 -26.10 -19.94
C HIS A 455 -12.78 -25.54 -21.00
N ASP A 456 -12.41 -25.56 -22.28
CA ASP A 456 -13.19 -25.04 -23.41
C ASP A 456 -13.57 -23.54 -23.35
N ARG A 457 -13.03 -22.76 -22.41
CA ARG A 457 -13.33 -21.32 -22.23
C ARG A 457 -12.06 -20.51 -21.99
N LEU A 458 -12.14 -19.21 -22.28
CA LEU A 458 -11.03 -18.28 -21.98
C LEU A 458 -11.06 -17.82 -20.52
N VAL A 459 -12.26 -17.64 -19.99
CA VAL A 459 -12.49 -17.13 -18.64
C VAL A 459 -13.66 -17.87 -17.99
N HIS A 460 -13.55 -18.07 -16.69
CA HIS A 460 -14.56 -18.65 -15.83
C HIS A 460 -14.90 -17.63 -14.76
N LEU A 461 -16.17 -17.28 -14.61
CA LEU A 461 -16.67 -16.38 -13.58
C LEU A 461 -17.60 -17.15 -12.64
N ILE A 462 -17.25 -17.13 -11.36
CA ILE A 462 -18.01 -17.69 -10.26
C ILE A 462 -18.64 -16.54 -9.47
N ILE A 463 -19.95 -16.58 -9.30
CA ILE A 463 -20.73 -15.59 -8.55
C ILE A 463 -21.38 -16.30 -7.37
N VAL A 464 -21.06 -15.88 -6.14
CA VAL A 464 -21.60 -16.48 -4.90
C VAL A 464 -22.15 -15.41 -3.98
N GLN A 465 -23.35 -15.61 -3.43
CA GLN A 465 -23.94 -14.68 -2.45
C GLN A 465 -23.52 -15.03 -1.01
N GLU A 466 -23.57 -14.06 -0.10
CA GLU A 466 -23.23 -14.21 1.33
C GLU A 466 -24.10 -15.21 2.12
N ASP A 467 -25.27 -15.59 1.59
CA ASP A 467 -26.09 -16.69 2.16
C ASP A 467 -25.61 -18.10 1.69
N LEU A 468 -24.59 -18.11 0.82
CA LEU A 468 -24.01 -19.24 0.12
C LEU A 468 -25.02 -20.04 -0.72
N ALA A 469 -26.25 -19.54 -0.93
CA ALA A 469 -27.35 -20.23 -1.61
C ALA A 469 -27.39 -19.93 -3.09
N THR A 470 -27.01 -18.72 -3.47
CA THR A 470 -26.86 -18.34 -4.87
C THR A 470 -25.46 -18.67 -5.35
N PHE A 471 -25.36 -19.49 -6.40
CA PHE A 471 -24.14 -19.84 -7.11
C PHE A 471 -24.40 -19.75 -8.62
N ALA A 472 -23.48 -19.11 -9.34
CA ALA A 472 -23.47 -19.14 -10.80
C ALA A 472 -22.04 -19.33 -11.30
N HIS A 473 -21.86 -20.29 -12.21
CA HIS A 473 -20.63 -20.47 -12.96
C HIS A 473 -20.90 -20.14 -14.43
N VAL A 474 -20.35 -19.02 -14.89
CA VAL A 474 -20.66 -18.40 -16.17
C VAL A 474 -19.36 -18.04 -16.88
N HIS A 475 -19.42 -17.87 -18.19
CA HIS A 475 -18.23 -17.66 -19.02
C HIS A 475 -18.42 -16.37 -19.83
N PRO A 476 -17.95 -15.22 -19.32
CA PRO A 476 -17.98 -13.96 -20.06
C PRO A 476 -17.34 -14.11 -21.45
N GLU A 477 -17.95 -13.46 -22.46
CA GLU A 477 -17.41 -13.48 -23.82
C GLU A 477 -16.46 -12.30 -24.04
N PRO A 478 -15.38 -12.48 -24.83
CA PRO A 478 -14.49 -11.38 -25.16
C PRO A 478 -15.18 -10.35 -26.07
N VAL A 479 -14.94 -9.07 -25.79
CA VAL A 479 -15.42 -7.97 -26.63
C VAL A 479 -14.55 -7.91 -27.89
N VAL A 480 -15.13 -8.24 -29.04
CA VAL A 480 -14.42 -8.35 -30.33
C VAL A 480 -13.62 -7.09 -30.70
N GLU A 481 -14.11 -5.90 -30.33
CA GLU A 481 -13.49 -4.62 -30.67
C GLU A 481 -12.39 -4.17 -29.68
N SER A 482 -12.24 -4.87 -28.54
CA SER A 482 -11.33 -4.50 -27.45
C SER A 482 -10.72 -5.77 -26.81
N PRO A 483 -9.59 -6.28 -27.34
CA PRO A 483 -8.84 -7.38 -26.74
C PRO A 483 -8.53 -7.11 -25.26
N GLY A 484 -8.65 -8.12 -24.40
CA GLY A 484 -8.48 -7.99 -22.94
C GLY A 484 -9.73 -7.51 -22.19
N ILE A 485 -10.86 -7.27 -22.87
CA ILE A 485 -12.14 -6.98 -22.21
C ILE A 485 -13.12 -8.14 -22.39
N PHE A 486 -13.69 -8.62 -21.30
CA PHE A 486 -14.77 -9.60 -21.29
C PHE A 486 -16.03 -8.97 -20.70
N GLU A 487 -17.19 -9.25 -21.28
CA GLU A 487 -18.47 -8.71 -20.82
C GLU A 487 -19.54 -9.79 -20.67
N MET A 488 -20.45 -9.55 -19.74
CA MET A 488 -21.71 -10.29 -19.66
C MET A 488 -22.80 -9.48 -18.98
N GLU A 489 -24.04 -9.92 -19.18
CA GLU A 489 -25.20 -9.44 -18.43
C GLU A 489 -25.58 -10.46 -17.36
N TYR A 490 -25.78 -10.01 -16.13
CA TYR A 490 -26.19 -10.84 -14.99
C TYR A 490 -27.28 -10.14 -14.20
N ALA A 491 -28.33 -10.87 -13.81
CA ALA A 491 -29.39 -10.37 -12.94
C ALA A 491 -29.24 -10.98 -11.55
N PHE A 492 -28.96 -10.14 -10.55
CA PHE A 492 -28.80 -10.58 -9.17
C PHE A 492 -30.17 -10.83 -8.55
N SER A 493 -30.52 -12.09 -8.30
CA SER A 493 -31.87 -12.47 -7.85
C SER A 493 -32.22 -12.05 -6.42
N LYS A 494 -31.23 -11.65 -5.62
CA LYS A 494 -31.40 -11.22 -4.24
C LYS A 494 -30.53 -10.01 -3.94
N SER A 495 -30.91 -9.30 -2.91
CA SER A 495 -30.05 -8.29 -2.30
C SER A 495 -29.05 -8.92 -1.33
N GLY A 496 -28.01 -8.17 -0.98
CA GLY A 496 -26.89 -8.63 -0.14
C GLY A 496 -25.57 -8.61 -0.87
N ARG A 497 -24.53 -9.13 -0.20
CA ARG A 497 -23.18 -9.17 -0.74
C ARG A 497 -22.95 -10.38 -1.64
N TYR A 498 -22.27 -10.15 -2.76
CA TYR A 498 -21.85 -11.17 -3.71
C TYR A 498 -20.33 -11.15 -3.89
N LEU A 499 -19.71 -12.32 -3.92
CA LEU A 499 -18.36 -12.55 -4.44
C LEU A 499 -18.45 -12.81 -5.94
N LEU A 500 -17.76 -12.00 -6.73
CA LEU A 500 -17.50 -12.25 -8.14
C LEU A 500 -16.04 -12.66 -8.24
N ALA A 501 -15.74 -13.89 -8.63
CA ALA A 501 -14.39 -14.40 -8.77
C ALA A 501 -14.21 -14.95 -10.18
N ILE A 502 -13.24 -14.41 -10.91
CA ILE A 502 -12.96 -14.76 -12.29
C ILE A 502 -11.55 -15.31 -12.40
N ASN A 503 -11.43 -16.46 -13.04
CA ASN A 503 -10.17 -17.10 -13.34
C ASN A 503 -9.97 -17.25 -14.85
N ALA A 504 -8.72 -17.10 -15.27
CA ALA A 504 -8.27 -17.23 -16.65
C ALA A 504 -6.88 -17.88 -16.64
N VAL A 505 -6.42 -18.37 -17.79
CA VAL A 505 -5.00 -18.71 -17.97
C VAL A 505 -4.38 -17.69 -18.90
N HIS A 506 -3.35 -16.99 -18.45
CA HIS A 506 -2.63 -15.97 -19.20
C HIS A 506 -1.15 -16.34 -19.24
N GLU A 507 -0.57 -16.38 -20.44
CA GLU A 507 0.85 -16.78 -20.67
C GLU A 507 1.24 -18.11 -20.01
N GLY A 508 0.28 -19.04 -19.87
CA GLY A 508 0.49 -20.36 -19.25
C GLY A 508 0.28 -20.40 -17.73
N GLU A 509 0.05 -19.26 -17.09
CA GLU A 509 -0.25 -19.17 -15.65
C GLU A 509 -1.74 -19.01 -15.38
N GLU A 510 -2.28 -19.70 -14.37
CA GLU A 510 -3.63 -19.42 -13.88
C GLU A 510 -3.65 -18.09 -13.13
N VAL A 511 -4.56 -17.21 -13.50
CA VAL A 511 -4.76 -15.89 -12.91
C VAL A 511 -6.16 -15.79 -12.33
N VAL A 512 -6.26 -15.38 -11.07
CA VAL A 512 -7.55 -15.25 -10.36
C VAL A 512 -7.71 -13.84 -9.84
N ALA A 513 -8.86 -13.23 -10.13
CA ALA A 513 -9.24 -11.93 -9.60
C ALA A 513 -10.66 -11.97 -9.03
N TYR A 514 -10.87 -11.29 -7.91
CA TYR A 514 -12.14 -11.31 -7.20
C TYR A 514 -12.58 -9.91 -6.76
N ARG A 515 -13.90 -9.70 -6.70
CA ARG A 515 -14.53 -8.47 -6.24
C ARG A 515 -15.78 -8.79 -5.44
N GLN A 516 -15.92 -8.16 -4.28
CA GLN A 516 -17.20 -8.15 -3.58
C GLN A 516 -18.09 -7.01 -4.12
N LEU A 517 -19.36 -7.32 -4.35
CA LEU A 517 -20.38 -6.40 -4.86
C LEU A 517 -21.59 -6.43 -3.93
N ASP A 518 -21.99 -5.26 -3.43
CA ASP A 518 -23.18 -5.10 -2.60
C ASP A 518 -24.39 -4.77 -3.47
N ILE A 519 -25.41 -5.63 -3.44
CA ILE A 519 -26.71 -5.40 -4.07
C ILE A 519 -27.66 -4.83 -3.02
N PRO A 520 -28.10 -3.56 -3.11
CA PRO A 520 -28.94 -2.94 -2.09
C PRO A 520 -30.30 -3.60 -1.92
N GLY A 521 -30.78 -3.64 -0.68
CA GLY A 521 -32.11 -4.15 -0.32
C GLY A 521 -32.05 -5.17 0.80
N GLY A 522 -33.13 -5.29 1.59
CA GLY A 522 -33.29 -6.34 2.60
C GLY A 522 -32.25 -6.37 3.73
N ASP A 523 -32.47 -7.25 4.69
CA ASP A 523 -31.43 -7.70 5.62
C ASP A 523 -30.82 -9.00 5.03
N PRO A 524 -29.50 -9.24 5.14
CA PRO A 524 -28.88 -10.48 4.68
C PRO A 524 -29.56 -11.70 5.29
N GLU A 525 -29.91 -12.68 4.46
CA GLU A 525 -30.36 -13.98 4.96
C GLU A 525 -29.17 -14.69 5.64
N ALA A 526 -29.40 -15.25 6.83
CA ALA A 526 -28.37 -16.02 7.52
C ALA A 526 -28.06 -17.30 6.74
N VAL A 527 -26.78 -17.70 6.72
CA VAL A 527 -26.36 -18.98 6.12
C VAL A 527 -27.08 -20.14 6.80
N ASP A 528 -27.78 -20.95 6.02
CA ASP A 528 -28.34 -22.21 6.49
C ASP A 528 -27.21 -23.24 6.69
N ARG A 529 -26.88 -23.54 7.95
CA ARG A 529 -25.75 -24.39 8.35
C ARG A 529 -26.05 -25.88 8.27
N ASP A 530 -26.68 -26.32 7.19
CA ASP A 530 -26.97 -27.73 6.95
C ASP A 530 -25.71 -28.50 6.49
N LEU A 531 -25.14 -29.28 7.41
CA LEU A 531 -23.96 -30.13 7.19
C LEU A 531 -24.32 -31.53 6.65
N ARG A 532 -25.50 -31.71 6.05
CA ARG A 532 -25.90 -32.99 5.44
C ARG A 532 -24.85 -33.49 4.44
N ARG A 533 -24.69 -34.81 4.39
CA ARG A 533 -23.81 -35.53 3.45
C ARG A 533 -24.59 -36.23 2.33
N GLN A 534 -25.91 -36.10 2.32
CA GLN A 534 -26.78 -36.62 1.27
C GLN A 534 -27.86 -35.58 0.98
N ALA A 535 -28.05 -35.28 -0.30
CA ALA A 535 -29.00 -34.27 -0.74
C ALA A 535 -29.54 -34.60 -2.13
N VAL A 536 -30.71 -34.05 -2.45
CA VAL A 536 -31.30 -34.12 -3.78
C VAL A 536 -31.05 -32.77 -4.48
N PHE A 537 -30.42 -32.82 -5.65
CA PHE A 537 -30.27 -31.67 -6.55
C PHE A 537 -30.99 -31.99 -7.86
N ASP A 538 -31.99 -31.18 -8.20
CA ASP A 538 -33.00 -31.49 -9.22
C ASP A 538 -33.66 -32.86 -9.02
N SER A 539 -33.24 -33.86 -9.80
CA SER A 539 -33.73 -35.24 -9.75
C SER A 539 -32.62 -36.25 -9.41
N TYR A 540 -31.47 -35.79 -8.88
CA TYR A 540 -30.32 -36.63 -8.57
C TYR A 540 -30.10 -36.69 -7.06
N ASP A 541 -30.01 -37.92 -6.55
CA ASP A 541 -29.59 -38.22 -5.19
C ASP A 541 -28.05 -38.26 -5.15
N VAL A 542 -27.45 -37.32 -4.43
CA VAL A 542 -25.99 -37.15 -4.34
C VAL A 542 -25.54 -37.42 -2.92
N ALA A 543 -24.67 -38.43 -2.77
CA ALA A 543 -23.92 -38.66 -1.54
C ALA A 543 -22.55 -37.96 -1.62
N PHE A 544 -22.23 -37.18 -0.60
CA PHE A 544 -21.03 -36.37 -0.51
C PHE A 544 -20.19 -36.82 0.70
N GLU A 545 -18.97 -37.28 0.44
CA GLU A 545 -18.04 -37.75 1.46
C GLU A 545 -16.79 -36.86 1.49
N VAL A 546 -16.25 -36.65 2.68
CA VAL A 546 -15.06 -35.82 2.93
C VAL A 546 -14.05 -36.66 3.67
N GLU A 547 -12.84 -36.77 3.12
CA GLU A 547 -11.73 -37.52 3.70
C GLU A 547 -10.50 -36.62 3.90
N PRO A 548 -10.00 -36.42 5.13
CA PRO A 548 -10.52 -36.96 6.38
C PRO A 548 -11.87 -36.33 6.78
N SER A 549 -12.66 -37.04 7.61
CA SER A 549 -14.00 -36.59 8.02
C SER A 549 -14.01 -35.27 8.82
N ALA A 550 -12.85 -34.84 9.30
CA ALA A 550 -12.61 -33.56 9.95
C ALA A 550 -11.40 -32.90 9.26
N PRO A 551 -11.62 -32.21 8.12
CA PRO A 551 -10.54 -31.58 7.37
C PRO A 551 -9.96 -30.39 8.14
N LYS A 552 -8.71 -30.07 7.84
CA LYS A 552 -7.96 -28.98 8.45
C LYS A 552 -7.36 -28.07 7.40
N ALA A 553 -7.22 -26.80 7.74
CA ALA A 553 -6.55 -25.84 6.88
C ALA A 553 -5.08 -26.25 6.65
N GLY A 554 -4.61 -26.11 5.41
CA GLY A 554 -3.25 -26.50 5.00
C GLY A 554 -3.03 -28.00 4.82
N GLU A 555 -4.02 -28.86 5.08
CA GLU A 555 -3.95 -30.31 4.84
C GLU A 555 -4.77 -30.69 3.60
N GLU A 556 -4.25 -31.64 2.80
CA GLU A 556 -4.97 -32.18 1.65
C GLU A 556 -6.24 -32.92 2.11
N THR A 557 -7.36 -32.58 1.49
CA THR A 557 -8.68 -33.18 1.71
C THR A 557 -9.23 -33.68 0.38
N ARG A 558 -9.75 -34.91 0.40
CA ARG A 558 -10.42 -35.54 -0.74
C ARG A 558 -11.93 -35.48 -0.56
N LEU A 559 -12.62 -35.13 -1.64
CA LEU A 559 -14.06 -34.92 -1.70
C LEU A 559 -14.65 -35.89 -2.71
N PHE A 560 -15.71 -36.61 -2.33
CA PHE A 560 -16.32 -37.62 -3.21
C PHE A 560 -17.80 -37.32 -3.43
N TRP A 561 -18.22 -37.29 -4.69
CA TRP A 561 -19.62 -37.22 -5.08
C TRP A 561 -20.04 -38.54 -5.71
N THR A 562 -20.94 -39.28 -5.06
CA THR A 562 -21.58 -40.46 -5.66
C THR A 562 -22.98 -40.11 -6.13
N VAL A 563 -23.21 -40.18 -7.43
CA VAL A 563 -24.44 -39.74 -8.09
C VAL A 563 -25.36 -40.93 -8.37
N SER A 564 -26.62 -40.79 -7.95
CA SER A 564 -27.69 -41.76 -8.22
C SER A 564 -28.97 -41.07 -8.66
N ARG A 565 -29.82 -41.81 -9.38
CA ARG A 565 -31.11 -41.33 -9.89
C ARG A 565 -32.08 -42.50 -9.98
N ASP A 566 -33.33 -42.28 -9.56
CA ASP A 566 -34.40 -43.30 -9.58
C ASP A 566 -34.01 -44.62 -8.88
N GLY A 567 -33.16 -44.54 -7.84
CA GLY A 567 -32.66 -45.68 -7.07
C GLY A 567 -31.52 -46.47 -7.71
N GLY A 568 -30.96 -46.03 -8.85
CA GLY A 568 -29.79 -46.62 -9.51
C GLY A 568 -28.59 -45.66 -9.53
N LEU A 569 -27.37 -46.22 -9.60
CA LEU A 569 -26.14 -45.45 -9.77
C LEU A 569 -26.06 -44.91 -11.20
N VAL A 570 -25.70 -43.63 -11.35
CA VAL A 570 -25.53 -42.99 -12.67
C VAL A 570 -24.10 -43.27 -13.14
N THR A 571 -23.91 -44.00 -14.23
CA THR A 571 -22.57 -44.49 -14.67
C THR A 571 -22.14 -43.93 -16.03
N ASP A 572 -22.92 -42.99 -16.55
CA ASP A 572 -22.81 -42.37 -17.86
C ASP A 572 -22.81 -40.83 -17.77
N LEU A 573 -22.22 -40.31 -16.70
CA LEU A 573 -21.88 -38.89 -16.57
C LEU A 573 -20.97 -38.46 -17.71
N GLN A 574 -21.14 -37.23 -18.18
CA GLN A 574 -20.47 -36.68 -19.34
C GLN A 574 -19.49 -35.59 -18.89
N PRO A 575 -18.31 -35.44 -19.53
CA PRO A 575 -17.41 -34.34 -19.21
C PRO A 575 -18.11 -32.99 -19.43
N TYR A 576 -17.92 -32.01 -18.56
CA TYR A 576 -18.40 -30.65 -18.75
C TYR A 576 -17.16 -29.75 -18.83
N LEU A 577 -17.02 -29.00 -19.94
CA LEU A 577 -15.89 -28.09 -20.14
C LEU A 577 -14.53 -28.80 -19.94
N ALA A 578 -14.34 -29.90 -20.67
CA ALA A 578 -13.17 -30.79 -20.57
C ALA A 578 -12.85 -31.39 -19.17
N ALA A 579 -13.72 -31.27 -18.16
CA ALA A 579 -13.52 -31.87 -16.83
C ALA A 579 -14.68 -32.81 -16.42
N PRO A 580 -14.43 -33.84 -15.59
CA PRO A 580 -15.50 -34.62 -14.96
C PRO A 580 -16.47 -33.79 -14.11
N MET A 581 -15.96 -32.78 -13.41
CA MET A 581 -16.73 -31.83 -12.59
C MET A 581 -15.94 -30.54 -12.41
N HIS A 582 -16.62 -29.39 -12.34
CA HIS A 582 -16.04 -28.15 -11.81
C HIS A 582 -16.40 -28.01 -10.34
N ILE A 583 -15.44 -27.64 -9.50
CA ILE A 583 -15.58 -27.57 -8.05
C ILE A 583 -15.16 -26.17 -7.59
N ALA A 584 -16.05 -25.46 -6.91
CA ALA A 584 -15.79 -24.16 -6.33
C ALA A 584 -16.01 -24.22 -4.82
N LEU A 585 -15.00 -23.82 -4.03
CA LEU A 585 -15.09 -23.76 -2.58
C LEU A 585 -14.97 -22.31 -2.12
N VAL A 586 -15.95 -21.86 -1.34
CA VAL A 586 -16.05 -20.47 -0.87
C VAL A 586 -16.25 -20.45 0.64
N PRO A 587 -15.41 -19.74 1.42
CA PRO A 587 -15.60 -19.56 2.85
C PRO A 587 -16.82 -18.67 3.14
N GLU A 588 -17.43 -18.85 4.31
CA GLU A 588 -18.62 -18.10 4.77
C GLU A 588 -18.45 -16.57 4.74
N ASP A 589 -17.21 -16.07 4.86
CA ASP A 589 -16.90 -14.64 4.84
C ASP A 589 -16.62 -14.07 3.44
N LEU A 590 -16.71 -14.90 2.40
CA LEU A 590 -16.46 -14.55 0.99
C LEU A 590 -15.05 -13.98 0.74
N SER A 591 -14.07 -14.35 1.57
CA SER A 591 -12.71 -13.80 1.51
C SER A 591 -11.84 -14.41 0.41
N SER A 592 -12.11 -15.64 -0.01
CA SER A 592 -11.38 -16.36 -1.06
C SER A 592 -12.31 -17.22 -1.92
N LEU A 593 -11.75 -17.80 -2.98
CA LEU A 593 -12.36 -18.85 -3.79
C LEU A 593 -11.26 -19.87 -4.10
N ILE A 594 -11.54 -21.15 -3.90
CA ILE A 594 -10.75 -22.23 -4.48
C ILE A 594 -11.54 -22.79 -5.65
N HIS A 595 -10.97 -22.75 -6.85
CA HIS A 595 -11.52 -23.40 -8.04
C HIS A 595 -10.64 -24.59 -8.41
N THR A 596 -11.25 -25.77 -8.52
CA THR A 596 -10.57 -27.00 -8.89
C THR A 596 -11.51 -27.87 -9.72
N HIS A 597 -11.02 -29.03 -10.15
CA HIS A 597 -11.74 -29.94 -11.03
C HIS A 597 -11.85 -31.31 -10.37
N GLY A 598 -12.93 -32.02 -10.68
CA GLY A 598 -13.10 -33.40 -10.27
C GLY A 598 -12.41 -34.35 -11.25
N GLU A 599 -11.98 -35.49 -10.73
CA GLU A 599 -11.34 -36.58 -11.44
C GLU A 599 -12.17 -37.86 -11.33
N ILE A 600 -11.86 -38.84 -12.18
CA ILE A 600 -12.43 -40.18 -12.07
C ILE A 600 -11.59 -40.96 -11.05
N PRO A 601 -12.20 -41.49 -9.96
CA PRO A 601 -11.46 -42.21 -8.93
C PRO A 601 -10.61 -43.36 -9.51
N GLY A 602 -9.33 -43.41 -9.15
CA GLY A 602 -8.40 -44.45 -9.59
C GLY A 602 -7.87 -44.33 -11.02
N SER A 603 -8.04 -43.17 -11.68
CA SER A 603 -7.43 -42.87 -12.99
C SER A 603 -5.95 -42.44 -12.92
N GLY A 604 -5.43 -42.16 -11.71
CA GLY A 604 -4.01 -41.90 -11.47
C GLY A 604 -3.15 -43.16 -11.54
N ASP A 605 -2.57 -43.45 -12.72
CA ASP A 605 -1.28 -44.17 -12.95
C ASP A 605 -1.07 -44.64 -14.41
N LEU A 606 -1.80 -44.12 -15.40
CA LEU A 606 -1.53 -44.44 -16.82
C LEU A 606 -0.48 -43.54 -17.50
N HIS A 607 -0.05 -42.45 -16.86
CA HIS A 607 0.91 -41.49 -17.44
C HIS A 607 2.38 -41.74 -17.05
N GLY A 608 2.66 -42.55 -16.02
CA GLY A 608 4.03 -42.80 -15.53
C GLY A 608 4.75 -44.04 -16.09
N THR A 609 4.06 -44.92 -16.83
CA THR A 609 4.58 -46.29 -17.09
C THR A 609 4.89 -46.61 -18.57
N LEU A 610 4.72 -45.67 -19.51
CA LEU A 610 5.06 -45.90 -20.92
C LEU A 610 6.38 -45.25 -21.39
N ILE A 611 7.02 -44.39 -20.58
CA ILE A 611 8.33 -43.79 -20.91
C ILE A 611 9.52 -44.59 -20.34
N SER A 612 9.28 -45.63 -19.52
CA SER A 612 10.36 -46.46 -18.93
C SER A 612 10.61 -47.81 -19.64
N VAL A 613 9.85 -48.16 -20.68
CA VAL A 613 10.04 -49.45 -21.39
C VAL A 613 10.61 -49.30 -22.82
N ALA A 614 10.80 -48.07 -23.32
CA ALA A 614 11.36 -47.84 -24.66
C ALA A 614 12.89 -47.59 -24.69
N SER A 615 13.60 -47.81 -23.59
CA SER A 615 15.08 -47.80 -23.55
C SER A 615 15.64 -49.16 -23.14
N ALA A 616 15.32 -50.19 -23.91
CA ALA A 616 16.13 -51.41 -23.99
C ALA A 616 15.96 -52.05 -25.38
N HIS A 617 17.06 -52.10 -26.14
CA HIS A 617 17.26 -52.73 -27.46
C HIS A 617 17.01 -51.88 -28.72
N GLY A 618 18.07 -51.20 -29.16
CA GLY A 618 18.93 -51.69 -30.25
C GLY A 618 18.38 -51.75 -31.68
N GLU A 619 18.98 -50.89 -32.52
CA GLU A 619 19.29 -51.03 -33.95
C GLU A 619 18.24 -50.69 -35.04
N GLU A 620 18.58 -49.60 -35.77
CA GLU A 620 18.53 -49.36 -37.22
C GLU A 620 17.24 -49.68 -38.02
N GLU A 621 16.55 -48.64 -38.53
CA GLU A 621 16.30 -48.46 -39.98
C GLU A 621 15.64 -47.10 -40.32
N GLU A 622 15.74 -46.74 -41.60
CA GLU A 622 15.75 -45.41 -42.22
C GLU A 622 14.43 -44.62 -42.32
N ALA A 623 14.59 -43.29 -42.25
CA ALA A 623 13.86 -42.19 -42.88
C ALA A 623 12.50 -42.44 -43.57
N SER A 624 11.46 -41.77 -43.07
CA SER A 624 10.51 -41.03 -43.92
C SER A 624 9.90 -39.83 -43.19
N THR A 625 10.08 -38.66 -43.77
CA THR A 625 9.47 -37.39 -43.40
C THR A 625 7.94 -37.43 -43.46
N SER A 626 7.27 -37.16 -42.35
CA SER A 626 5.93 -36.53 -42.35
C SER A 626 5.86 -35.50 -41.23
N THR A 627 5.58 -34.27 -41.63
CA THR A 627 5.24 -33.11 -40.79
C THR A 627 4.30 -33.48 -39.65
N MET A 628 4.80 -33.47 -38.42
CA MET A 628 3.98 -33.51 -37.21
C MET A 628 3.41 -32.10 -36.98
N ARG A 629 2.09 -32.02 -37.01
CA ARG A 629 1.29 -30.90 -36.55
C ARG A 629 1.13 -31.14 -35.05
N GLU A 630 1.65 -30.25 -34.22
CA GLU A 630 1.37 -30.23 -32.78
C GLU A 630 -0.12 -29.89 -32.61
N GLU A 631 -0.92 -30.90 -32.28
CA GLU A 631 -2.23 -30.75 -31.67
C GLU A 631 -2.08 -31.20 -30.21
N ASP A 632 -2.11 -30.20 -29.33
CA ASP A 632 -2.59 -30.19 -27.95
C ASP A 632 -3.06 -31.53 -27.36
N SER A 633 -2.35 -32.02 -26.34
CA SER A 633 -2.78 -33.16 -25.54
C SER A 633 -3.21 -32.71 -24.13
N LEU A 634 -4.42 -32.16 -24.00
CA LEU A 634 -5.18 -32.32 -22.75
C LEU A 634 -5.58 -33.80 -22.65
N GLY A 635 -5.36 -34.43 -21.49
CA GLY A 635 -5.70 -35.83 -21.28
C GLY A 635 -7.19 -36.12 -21.54
N ASP A 636 -7.48 -37.06 -22.43
CA ASP A 636 -8.86 -37.42 -22.83
C ASP A 636 -9.68 -37.95 -21.64
N VAL A 637 -10.55 -37.12 -21.07
CA VAL A 637 -11.60 -37.56 -20.14
C VAL A 637 -12.57 -38.46 -20.91
N PRO A 638 -12.88 -39.69 -20.44
CA PRO A 638 -13.82 -40.58 -21.10
C PRO A 638 -15.17 -39.93 -21.40
N ALA A 639 -15.75 -40.23 -22.56
CA ALA A 639 -17.05 -39.70 -22.97
C ALA A 639 -18.22 -40.05 -22.02
N ALA A 640 -18.04 -41.08 -21.18
CA ALA A 640 -18.97 -41.52 -20.14
C ALA A 640 -18.19 -42.05 -18.93
N PHE A 641 -18.56 -41.64 -17.71
CA PHE A 641 -17.96 -42.09 -16.44
C PHE A 641 -18.96 -42.06 -15.29
N GLY A 642 -18.53 -42.47 -14.09
CA GLY A 642 -19.34 -42.48 -12.88
C GLY A 642 -19.32 -43.85 -12.18
N PRO A 643 -20.01 -43.99 -11.03
CA PRO A 643 -20.92 -43.03 -10.43
C PRO A 643 -20.29 -42.03 -9.49
N THR A 644 -18.98 -42.17 -9.26
CA THR A 644 -18.25 -41.37 -8.30
C THR A 644 -17.31 -40.42 -9.01
N ILE A 645 -17.22 -39.19 -8.51
CA ILE A 645 -16.25 -38.16 -8.90
C ILE A 645 -15.47 -37.80 -7.64
N GLU A 646 -14.14 -37.70 -7.76
CA GLU A 646 -13.21 -37.35 -6.68
C GLU A 646 -12.64 -35.95 -6.91
N GLY A 647 -12.51 -35.12 -5.88
CA GLY A 647 -11.87 -33.82 -5.95
C GLY A 647 -10.83 -33.68 -4.85
N HIS A 648 -9.69 -33.07 -5.17
CA HIS A 648 -8.62 -32.81 -4.21
C HIS A 648 -8.58 -31.32 -3.89
N VAL A 649 -8.51 -30.99 -2.60
CA VAL A 649 -8.45 -29.60 -2.14
C VAL A 649 -7.60 -29.46 -0.89
N THR A 650 -6.87 -28.35 -0.80
CA THR A 650 -6.25 -27.88 0.44
C THR A 650 -6.93 -26.59 0.84
N PHE A 651 -7.65 -26.59 1.96
CA PHE A 651 -8.31 -25.39 2.46
C PHE A 651 -7.26 -24.39 2.96
N ASP A 652 -7.42 -23.12 2.58
CA ASP A 652 -6.50 -22.03 2.90
C ASP A 652 -6.61 -21.55 4.36
N GLN A 653 -7.81 -21.62 4.93
CA GLN A 653 -8.10 -21.15 6.30
C GLN A 653 -9.16 -21.99 7.02
N PRO A 654 -9.17 -22.03 8.36
CA PRO A 654 -10.22 -22.69 9.12
C PRO A 654 -11.54 -21.93 9.00
N GLY A 655 -12.66 -22.65 9.00
CA GLY A 655 -13.99 -22.04 8.87
C GLY A 655 -15.02 -22.93 8.20
N LEU A 656 -16.20 -22.36 7.94
CA LEU A 656 -17.27 -23.01 7.19
C LEU A 656 -17.12 -22.68 5.70
N TYR A 657 -17.08 -23.69 4.84
CA TYR A 657 -17.02 -23.55 3.39
C TYR A 657 -18.29 -24.08 2.75
N ALA A 658 -18.79 -23.36 1.75
CA ALA A 658 -19.67 -23.95 0.75
C ALA A 658 -18.82 -24.59 -0.36
N VAL A 659 -19.11 -25.85 -0.65
CA VAL A 659 -18.52 -26.65 -1.72
C VAL A 659 -19.58 -26.81 -2.80
N PHE A 660 -19.38 -26.12 -3.92
CA PHE A 660 -20.20 -26.23 -5.11
C PHE A 660 -19.55 -27.18 -6.09
N GLY A 661 -20.33 -28.09 -6.69
CA GLY A 661 -19.85 -29.02 -7.70
C GLY A 661 -20.80 -29.07 -8.89
N GLU A 662 -20.28 -28.96 -10.11
CA GLU A 662 -21.07 -29.02 -11.35
C GLU A 662 -20.70 -30.23 -12.20
N PHE A 663 -21.64 -31.15 -12.40
CA PHE A 663 -21.48 -32.30 -13.30
C PHE A 663 -22.51 -32.27 -14.42
N ARG A 664 -22.23 -32.97 -15.53
CA ARG A 664 -23.16 -33.06 -16.67
C ARG A 664 -23.73 -34.46 -16.84
N HIS A 665 -25.05 -34.54 -17.00
CA HIS A 665 -25.77 -35.77 -17.34
C HIS A 665 -26.99 -35.42 -18.20
N ASP A 666 -27.31 -36.21 -19.22
CA ASP A 666 -28.40 -35.93 -20.18
C ASP A 666 -28.32 -34.54 -20.85
N ARG A 667 -27.11 -34.05 -21.15
CA ARG A 667 -26.85 -32.70 -21.70
C ARG A 667 -27.33 -31.55 -20.79
N ARG A 668 -27.57 -31.81 -19.51
CA ARG A 668 -27.87 -30.81 -18.49
C ARG A 668 -26.70 -30.73 -17.51
N VAL A 669 -26.42 -29.53 -17.03
CA VAL A 669 -25.45 -29.28 -15.95
C VAL A 669 -26.24 -29.23 -14.65
N ILE A 670 -25.77 -29.97 -13.65
CA ILE A 670 -26.38 -30.06 -12.33
C ILE A 670 -25.38 -29.47 -11.33
N ALA A 671 -25.80 -28.42 -10.63
CA ALA A 671 -25.04 -27.81 -9.56
C ALA A 671 -25.43 -28.43 -8.20
N THR A 672 -24.43 -28.84 -7.45
CA THR A 672 -24.55 -29.37 -6.08
C THR A 672 -23.99 -28.35 -5.10
N ARG A 673 -24.51 -28.35 -3.86
CA ARG A 673 -23.99 -27.52 -2.76
C ARG A 673 -23.94 -28.34 -1.48
N PHE A 674 -22.76 -28.42 -0.88
CA PHE A 674 -22.56 -28.98 0.46
C PHE A 674 -21.80 -28.00 1.35
N LEU A 675 -21.93 -28.14 2.66
CA LEU A 675 -21.16 -27.36 3.62
C LEU A 675 -20.09 -28.23 4.31
N VAL A 676 -18.90 -27.69 4.48
CA VAL A 676 -17.77 -28.38 5.15
C VAL A 676 -17.20 -27.45 6.22
N GLU A 677 -17.06 -27.98 7.43
CA GLU A 677 -16.39 -27.28 8.54
C GLU A 677 -14.93 -27.72 8.60
N VAL A 678 -14.02 -26.75 8.56
CA VAL A 678 -12.58 -26.94 8.48
C VAL A 678 -11.94 -26.46 9.77
N GLY A 679 -11.17 -27.34 10.39
CA GLY A 679 -10.44 -27.06 11.64
C GLY A 679 -9.10 -26.37 11.44
N GLU A 680 -8.50 -25.96 12.56
CA GLU A 680 -7.12 -25.47 12.65
C GLU A 680 -6.04 -26.55 12.45
#